data_AF-Q99Z76-F1
#
_entry.id   AF-Q99Z76-F1
#
_cell.length_a   1.000
_cell.length_b   1.000
_cell.length_c   1.000
_cell.angle_alpha   90.00
_cell.angle_beta   90.00
_cell.angle_gamma   90.00
#
_symmetry.space_group_name_H-M   'P 1'
#
loop_
_entity.id
_entity.type
_entity.pdbx_description
1 polymer ?
#
loop_
_entity_poly.entity_id
_entity_poly.type
_entity_poly.pdbx_seq_one_letter_code
_entity_poly.pdbx_strand_id
1 'polypeptide(L)'
;MKTKKVIILVGLLLSSQLTLIACQSRGNGTYPIKTKQSRKGMTSNKIKPIKKSKKTNKTHKGVAGVDFPTDDGFILTKDSKILSKTDQGIVVDHDGHSHFIFYADLKGSPFEYLIPKGASLAKPAVAQRAASQGTSKVADPHHHYEFNPADIVAEDALGYTVRHDDHFHYILKSSLSGQTQAQAKQVATRLPQTSSLVSTATANGIPGLHFPTSDGFQFNGQGIVGVTKDSILVDHDGHLHPISFADLRQGGWAHVADQYDPAKKAEKPAETHQTPELSEREKEYQEKLAYLAEKLGIDPSTIKRVETQDGKLGLEYPHHDHAHVLMLSDIEIGKDIPDPHAIEHARELEKHKVGMDTLRALGFDEEVILDIVRTHDAPTPFPSNEKDPNMMKEWLATVIKLDLGSRKDPLQRKGLSLLPNLETLGIGFTPIKDISPVLQFKKLKQLLMTKTGVTDYRFLDNMPQLEGIDISQNNLKDISFLSKYKNLTLVAAADNGIEDIRPLGQLPNLKFLVLSNNKISDLSPLASLHQLQELHIDNNQITDLSPVSHKESLTVVDLSRNADVDLATLQAPKLETLMVNDTKVSHLDFLKNNPNLSSLSINRAQLQSLEGIEASSVIVRVEAEGNQIKSLVLKDKQGSLTFLDVTGNQLTSLEGVNNFTALDILSVSKNQLTNVNLSKPNKTVTNIDISHNNISLADLKLNEQHIPEAIAKNFPAVYEGSMVGNGTAEEKAAMATKAKESAQEASESHDYNHNHTYEDEEGHAHEHRDKDDHDHEHEDENEAKDEQNHAD
;
A
#
# COMPACT_ATOMS: atom_id res chain seq x y z
N MET A 1 17.46 -11.51 21.76
CA MET A 1 17.35 -10.13 21.23
C MET A 1 16.43 -10.06 20.00
N LYS A 2 15.22 -10.66 20.02
CA LYS A 2 14.35 -10.81 18.83
C LYS A 2 13.07 -9.94 18.84
N THR A 3 12.84 -9.13 19.88
CA THR A 3 11.59 -8.35 20.07
C THR A 3 11.62 -6.91 19.53
N LYS A 4 12.75 -6.42 18.99
CA LYS A 4 12.91 -5.00 18.60
C LYS A 4 12.35 -4.62 17.22
N LYS A 5 12.12 -5.58 16.30
CA LYS A 5 11.71 -5.27 14.91
C LYS A 5 10.18 -5.21 14.69
N VAL A 6 9.38 -5.70 15.66
CA VAL A 6 7.91 -5.80 15.50
C VAL A 6 7.19 -4.49 15.86
N ILE A 7 7.81 -3.61 16.66
CA ILE A 7 7.17 -2.36 17.14
C ILE A 7 7.22 -1.25 16.06
N ILE A 8 8.22 -1.30 15.17
CA ILE A 8 8.41 -0.34 14.07
C ILE A 8 7.21 -0.36 13.09
N LEU A 9 6.55 -1.50 12.91
CA LEU A 9 5.43 -1.62 11.97
C LEU A 9 4.11 -1.06 12.52
N VAL A 10 3.90 -1.11 13.84
CA VAL A 10 2.64 -0.68 14.47
C VAL A 10 2.58 0.86 14.55
N GLY A 11 3.69 1.54 14.84
CA GLY A 11 3.76 3.02 14.82
C GLY A 11 3.58 3.62 13.42
N LEU A 12 4.15 3.00 12.39
CA LEU A 12 4.02 3.41 10.99
C LEU A 12 2.65 3.10 10.37
N LEU A 13 1.99 1.99 10.76
CA LEU A 13 0.63 1.66 10.32
C LEU A 13 -0.44 2.51 11.02
N LEU A 14 -0.18 2.97 12.26
CA LEU A 14 -1.09 3.87 12.99
C LEU A 14 -1.05 5.32 12.48
N SER A 15 0.09 5.83 11.99
CA SER A 15 0.18 7.21 11.48
C SER A 15 -0.26 7.37 10.02
N SER A 16 -0.10 6.33 9.20
CA SER A 16 -0.42 6.38 7.76
C SER A 16 -1.92 6.31 7.44
N GLN A 17 -2.78 5.86 8.37
CA GLN A 17 -4.24 5.83 8.17
C GLN A 17 -5.01 7.01 8.82
N LEU A 18 -4.36 7.89 9.57
CA LEU A 18 -5.03 8.95 10.35
C LEU A 18 -4.97 10.35 9.74
N THR A 19 -4.30 10.54 8.60
CA THR A 19 -4.17 11.86 7.97
C THR A 19 -5.33 12.25 7.03
N LEU A 20 -6.30 11.37 6.78
CA LEU A 20 -7.30 11.55 5.70
C LEU A 20 -8.76 11.80 6.11
N ILE A 21 -9.17 11.77 7.38
CA ILE A 21 -10.61 11.86 7.73
C ILE A 21 -10.87 12.82 8.90
N ALA A 22 -11.08 14.09 8.56
CA ALA A 22 -11.75 15.05 9.44
C ALA A 22 -12.71 15.92 8.63
N CYS A 23 -13.91 15.40 8.33
CA CYS A 23 -15.08 16.23 8.02
C CYS A 23 -16.42 15.50 8.29
N GLN A 24 -17.15 16.04 9.29
CA GLN A 24 -18.62 16.17 9.37
C GLN A 24 -19.50 14.99 9.86
N SER A 25 -19.77 15.03 11.18
CA SER A 25 -21.04 14.92 11.95
C SER A 25 -22.27 14.14 11.41
N ARG A 26 -22.73 13.07 12.10
CA ARG A 26 -23.77 12.95 13.18
C ARG A 26 -25.24 12.85 12.73
N GLY A 27 -25.95 11.79 13.17
CA GLY A 27 -27.42 11.80 13.34
C GLY A 27 -28.18 10.45 13.47
N ASN A 28 -28.35 9.97 14.71
CA ASN A 28 -29.37 9.09 15.35
C ASN A 28 -30.48 8.29 14.58
N GLY A 29 -30.74 7.05 15.08
CA GLY A 29 -32.09 6.54 15.40
C GLY A 29 -32.55 5.21 14.76
N THR A 30 -32.29 4.02 15.36
CA THR A 30 -33.20 3.18 16.21
C THR A 30 -34.22 2.22 15.53
N TYR A 31 -33.91 0.90 15.57
CA TYR A 31 -34.74 -0.33 15.84
C TYR A 31 -35.94 -0.74 14.92
N PRO A 32 -36.49 -1.99 14.95
CA PRO A 32 -35.90 -3.35 15.12
C PRO A 32 -36.55 -4.50 14.27
N ILE A 33 -35.75 -5.54 13.98
CA ILE A 33 -35.94 -7.01 14.19
C ILE A 33 -37.29 -7.72 13.85
N LYS A 34 -37.22 -8.79 13.02
CA LYS A 34 -37.71 -10.20 13.28
C LYS A 34 -37.53 -11.09 12.03
N THR A 35 -36.53 -11.98 11.96
CA THR A 35 -36.50 -13.42 12.35
C THR A 35 -37.55 -14.37 11.72
N LYS A 36 -37.06 -15.36 10.93
CA LYS A 36 -37.16 -16.83 11.14
C LYS A 36 -36.66 -17.58 9.89
N GLN A 37 -35.63 -18.43 10.02
CA GLN A 37 -35.70 -19.90 10.24
C GLN A 37 -36.48 -20.62 9.11
N SER A 38 -35.96 -21.63 8.41
CA SER A 38 -35.31 -22.85 8.90
C SER A 38 -34.74 -23.68 7.72
N ARG A 39 -33.60 -24.38 7.88
CA ARG A 39 -33.45 -25.88 7.98
C ARG A 39 -33.89 -26.66 6.73
N LYS A 40 -33.26 -27.75 6.25
CA LYS A 40 -32.20 -28.68 6.73
C LYS A 40 -31.99 -29.74 5.62
N GLY A 41 -30.85 -30.44 5.67
CA GLY A 41 -30.75 -31.88 5.31
C GLY A 41 -29.94 -32.15 4.04
N MET A 42 -28.69 -32.61 3.99
CA MET A 42 -27.87 -33.58 4.75
C MET A 42 -27.84 -34.99 4.12
N THR A 43 -26.64 -35.60 4.20
CA THR A 43 -26.21 -37.01 4.01
C THR A 43 -25.53 -37.32 2.67
N SER A 44 -24.30 -37.85 2.49
CA SER A 44 -23.22 -38.54 3.25
C SER A 44 -23.03 -40.00 2.83
N ASN A 45 -21.80 -40.40 2.44
CA ASN A 45 -21.09 -41.65 2.85
C ASN A 45 -19.76 -41.84 2.07
N LYS A 46 -18.58 -41.85 2.72
CA LYS A 46 -17.76 -42.98 3.27
C LYS A 46 -17.08 -43.88 2.20
N ILE A 47 -15.80 -43.71 1.85
CA ILE A 47 -14.49 -44.16 2.43
C ILE A 47 -14.20 -45.69 2.32
N LYS A 48 -13.04 -46.08 1.73
CA LYS A 48 -11.93 -46.88 2.34
C LYS A 48 -10.73 -47.19 1.37
N PRO A 49 -9.53 -47.58 1.88
CA PRO A 49 -8.17 -47.15 1.43
C PRO A 49 -7.25 -48.28 0.90
N ILE A 50 -5.96 -48.01 0.58
CA ILE A 50 -4.75 -48.85 0.93
C ILE A 50 -3.37 -48.36 0.37
N LYS A 51 -2.38 -48.31 1.30
CA LYS A 51 -0.90 -48.57 1.31
C LYS A 51 0.18 -47.77 0.52
N LYS A 52 1.22 -47.40 1.30
CA LYS A 52 2.55 -46.84 0.94
C LYS A 52 3.56 -47.92 0.48
N SER A 53 4.53 -47.53 -0.36
CA SER A 53 5.82 -48.21 -0.52
C SER A 53 6.99 -47.21 -0.55
N LYS A 54 8.12 -47.55 0.10
CA LYS A 54 9.40 -46.83 0.08
C LYS A 54 10.33 -47.43 -0.99
N LYS A 55 11.08 -46.60 -1.71
CA LYS A 55 12.33 -46.98 -2.43
C LYS A 55 13.34 -45.82 -2.41
N THR A 56 14.61 -46.16 -2.22
CA THR A 56 15.79 -45.27 -2.19
C THR A 56 16.57 -45.30 -3.52
N ASN A 57 16.93 -44.08 -3.96
CA ASN A 57 18.05 -43.57 -4.77
C ASN A 57 18.50 -44.23 -6.09
N LYS A 58 18.37 -43.44 -7.17
CA LYS A 58 19.32 -43.33 -8.29
C LYS A 58 19.74 -41.85 -8.43
N THR A 59 21.01 -41.62 -8.73
CA THR A 59 21.59 -40.32 -9.11
C THR A 59 20.85 -39.75 -10.33
N HIS A 60 20.13 -38.65 -10.14
CA HIS A 60 19.44 -37.96 -11.23
C HIS A 60 20.37 -36.95 -11.91
N LYS A 61 20.35 -37.00 -13.25
CA LYS A 61 21.09 -36.11 -14.16
C LYS A 61 20.26 -34.83 -14.40
N GLY A 62 19.80 -34.22 -13.31
CA GLY A 62 18.93 -33.04 -13.32
C GLY A 62 19.36 -32.05 -12.23
N VAL A 63 18.78 -30.85 -12.26
CA VAL A 63 19.11 -29.75 -11.35
C VAL A 63 18.14 -29.75 -10.18
N ALA A 64 18.67 -29.77 -8.95
CA ALA A 64 17.87 -29.61 -7.73
C ALA A 64 17.18 -28.24 -7.72
N GLY A 65 15.90 -28.20 -7.40
CA GLY A 65 15.07 -27.00 -7.51
C GLY A 65 14.50 -26.74 -8.91
N VAL A 66 14.83 -27.55 -9.94
CA VAL A 66 14.23 -27.43 -11.29
C VAL A 66 13.61 -28.75 -11.73
N ASP A 67 14.40 -29.83 -11.72
CA ASP A 67 13.96 -31.17 -12.17
C ASP A 67 13.43 -32.04 -11.02
N PHE A 68 13.92 -31.79 -9.80
CA PHE A 68 13.50 -32.48 -8.58
C PHE A 68 13.65 -31.53 -7.37
N PRO A 69 12.92 -31.76 -6.27
CA PRO A 69 13.00 -30.88 -5.12
C PRO A 69 14.40 -30.84 -4.51
N THR A 70 14.80 -29.66 -4.03
CA THR A 70 15.97 -29.46 -3.14
C THR A 70 15.76 -30.20 -1.81
N ASP A 71 16.81 -30.29 -1.01
CA ASP A 71 16.75 -30.88 0.33
C ASP A 71 15.85 -30.11 1.32
N ASP A 72 15.64 -28.80 1.12
CA ASP A 72 14.63 -27.98 1.83
C ASP A 72 13.23 -28.03 1.20
N GLY A 73 13.04 -28.83 0.13
CA GLY A 73 11.74 -29.14 -0.46
C GLY A 73 11.31 -28.23 -1.61
N PHE A 74 12.10 -27.22 -1.98
CA PHE A 74 11.82 -26.31 -3.08
C PHE A 74 11.92 -27.00 -4.45
N ILE A 75 10.92 -26.78 -5.30
CA ILE A 75 10.97 -27.11 -6.73
C ILE A 75 10.32 -25.98 -7.53
N LEU A 76 10.99 -25.52 -8.58
CA LEU A 76 10.46 -24.49 -9.45
C LEU A 76 9.23 -25.02 -10.19
N THR A 77 8.12 -24.33 -9.99
CA THR A 77 6.84 -24.55 -10.66
C THR A 77 6.44 -23.29 -11.43
N LYS A 78 5.38 -23.36 -12.24
CA LYS A 78 4.84 -22.18 -12.93
C LYS A 78 4.29 -21.14 -11.96
N ASP A 79 3.91 -21.55 -10.76
CA ASP A 79 3.32 -20.71 -9.71
C ASP A 79 4.38 -20.19 -8.72
N SER A 80 5.66 -20.53 -8.94
CA SER A 80 6.75 -20.06 -8.09
C SER A 80 6.94 -18.55 -8.23
N LYS A 81 6.94 -17.85 -7.11
CA LYS A 81 7.09 -16.39 -7.06
C LYS A 81 8.52 -15.98 -7.36
N ILE A 82 8.76 -15.53 -8.59
CA ILE A 82 10.06 -14.95 -8.99
C ILE A 82 10.16 -13.55 -8.37
N LEU A 83 11.06 -13.41 -7.41
CA LEU A 83 11.31 -12.15 -6.71
C LEU A 83 12.10 -11.17 -7.57
N SER A 84 13.07 -11.66 -8.34
CA SER A 84 13.85 -10.86 -9.27
C SER A 84 14.55 -11.70 -10.33
N LYS A 85 15.04 -11.01 -11.37
CA LYS A 85 15.89 -11.59 -12.42
C LYS A 85 17.21 -10.82 -12.42
N THR A 86 18.32 -11.53 -12.33
CA THR A 86 19.68 -10.98 -12.40
C THR A 86 20.27 -11.22 -13.80
N ASP A 87 21.53 -10.85 -14.00
CA ASP A 87 22.31 -11.13 -15.20
C ASP A 87 22.67 -12.62 -15.36
N GLN A 88 22.73 -13.37 -14.25
CA GLN A 88 23.12 -14.79 -14.22
C GLN A 88 21.98 -15.76 -13.91
N GLY A 89 20.85 -15.32 -13.34
CA GLY A 89 19.77 -16.21 -12.94
C GLY A 89 18.52 -15.52 -12.41
N ILE A 90 17.64 -16.30 -11.78
CA ILE A 90 16.41 -15.83 -11.15
C ILE A 90 16.48 -16.04 -9.63
N VAL A 91 15.89 -15.10 -8.88
CA VAL A 91 15.66 -15.20 -7.44
C VAL A 91 14.21 -15.60 -7.23
N VAL A 92 13.96 -16.63 -6.43
CA VAL A 92 12.63 -17.21 -6.23
C VAL A 92 12.32 -17.30 -4.74
N ASP A 93 11.13 -16.89 -4.34
CA ASP A 93 10.67 -16.98 -2.96
C ASP A 93 10.30 -18.43 -2.59
N HIS A 94 10.67 -18.85 -1.39
CA HIS A 94 10.26 -20.14 -0.83
C HIS A 94 10.31 -20.09 0.70
N ASP A 95 9.17 -20.36 1.34
CA ASP A 95 9.07 -20.53 2.81
C ASP A 95 9.75 -19.42 3.65
N GLY A 96 9.73 -18.18 3.15
CA GLY A 96 10.26 -17.01 3.85
C GLY A 96 11.76 -16.76 3.64
N HIS A 97 12.41 -17.49 2.73
CA HIS A 97 13.76 -17.22 2.23
C HIS A 97 13.81 -17.28 0.70
N SER A 98 14.97 -16.97 0.11
CA SER A 98 15.11 -16.87 -1.35
C SER A 98 16.06 -17.91 -1.90
N HIS A 99 15.62 -18.65 -2.91
CA HIS A 99 16.45 -19.52 -3.76
C HIS A 99 17.00 -18.77 -4.96
N PHE A 100 18.14 -19.22 -5.46
CA PHE A 100 18.74 -18.71 -6.70
C PHE A 100 18.90 -19.83 -7.73
N ILE A 101 18.41 -19.61 -8.95
CA ILE A 101 18.55 -20.56 -10.06
C ILE A 101 19.26 -19.88 -11.23
N PHE A 102 20.42 -20.43 -11.64
CA PHE A 102 21.16 -19.89 -12.79
C PHE A 102 20.39 -20.09 -14.10
N TYR A 103 20.49 -19.15 -15.05
CA TYR A 103 19.89 -19.34 -16.38
C TYR A 103 20.45 -20.56 -17.11
N ALA A 104 21.72 -20.90 -16.84
CA ALA A 104 22.34 -22.13 -17.33
C ALA A 104 21.59 -23.40 -16.90
N ASP A 105 20.92 -23.37 -15.74
CA ASP A 105 20.12 -24.48 -15.20
C ASP A 105 18.69 -24.54 -15.74
N LEU A 106 18.18 -23.43 -16.28
CA LEU A 106 16.86 -23.38 -16.89
C LEU A 106 16.88 -23.82 -18.37
N LYS A 107 18.06 -23.85 -19.00
CA LYS A 107 18.22 -24.17 -20.42
C LYS A 107 17.89 -25.63 -20.70
N GLY A 108 16.93 -25.88 -21.59
CA GLY A 108 16.41 -27.22 -21.87
C GLY A 108 15.36 -27.72 -20.88
N SER A 109 14.97 -26.90 -19.90
CA SER A 109 13.85 -27.18 -18.98
C SER A 109 12.53 -26.57 -19.50
N PRO A 110 11.37 -26.95 -18.96
CA PRO A 110 10.09 -26.27 -19.24
C PRO A 110 10.08 -24.78 -18.90
N PHE A 111 11.07 -24.29 -18.14
CA PHE A 111 11.21 -22.91 -17.70
C PHE A 111 12.25 -22.12 -18.51
N GLU A 112 12.74 -22.66 -19.63
CA GLU A 112 13.72 -21.99 -20.50
C GLU A 112 13.25 -20.61 -20.99
N TYR A 113 11.93 -20.39 -21.08
CA TYR A 113 11.33 -19.09 -21.43
C TYR A 113 11.62 -17.97 -20.42
N LEU A 114 12.09 -18.29 -19.21
CA LEU A 114 12.47 -17.30 -18.20
C LEU A 114 13.83 -16.65 -18.49
N ILE A 115 14.63 -17.22 -19.39
CA ILE A 115 15.97 -16.75 -19.76
C ILE A 115 15.86 -15.50 -20.67
N PRO A 116 16.36 -14.32 -20.24
CA PRO A 116 16.39 -13.13 -21.08
C PRO A 116 17.26 -13.30 -22.33
N LYS A 117 16.88 -12.63 -23.44
CA LYS A 117 17.71 -12.61 -24.66
C LYS A 117 19.05 -11.94 -24.36
N GLY A 118 20.15 -12.67 -24.56
CA GLY A 118 21.52 -12.20 -24.30
C GLY A 118 22.04 -12.46 -22.88
N ALA A 119 21.28 -13.16 -22.03
CA ALA A 119 21.70 -13.50 -20.67
C ALA A 119 22.92 -14.43 -20.64
N SER A 120 23.74 -14.28 -19.60
CA SER A 120 24.90 -15.14 -19.37
C SER A 120 24.46 -16.56 -18.99
N LEU A 121 25.03 -17.56 -19.66
CA LEU A 121 24.84 -18.98 -19.35
C LEU A 121 26.07 -19.60 -18.68
N ALA A 122 26.95 -18.77 -18.12
CA ALA A 122 28.13 -19.22 -17.40
C ALA A 122 27.80 -19.50 -15.92
N LYS A 123 28.36 -20.57 -15.35
CA LYS A 123 28.30 -20.82 -13.91
C LYS A 123 29.65 -20.53 -13.25
N PRO A 124 29.67 -20.02 -12.00
CA PRO A 124 30.89 -19.93 -11.22
C PRO A 124 31.51 -21.32 -11.00
N ALA A 125 32.84 -21.42 -11.05
CA ALA A 125 33.54 -22.66 -10.70
C ALA A 125 33.45 -22.90 -9.19
N VAL A 126 32.62 -23.85 -8.77
CA VAL A 126 32.45 -24.19 -7.35
C VAL A 126 33.68 -24.94 -6.84
N ALA A 127 34.39 -24.38 -5.86
CA ALA A 127 35.40 -25.11 -5.12
C ALA A 127 34.72 -26.22 -4.28
N GLN A 128 35.06 -27.48 -4.52
CA GLN A 128 34.60 -28.60 -3.69
C GLN A 128 35.11 -28.42 -2.26
N ARG A 129 34.21 -28.31 -1.27
CA ARG A 129 34.60 -28.51 0.13
C ARG A 129 35.02 -29.97 0.31
N ALA A 130 36.26 -30.16 0.74
CA ALA A 130 36.77 -31.43 1.21
C ALA A 130 35.98 -31.90 2.44
N ALA A 131 35.68 -33.19 2.49
CA ALA A 131 34.98 -33.81 3.60
C ALA A 131 35.78 -33.76 4.91
N SER A 132 35.05 -33.55 6.01
CA SER A 132 35.37 -33.84 7.42
C SER A 132 36.17 -32.82 8.25
N GLN A 133 35.49 -32.29 9.27
CA GLN A 133 35.76 -32.32 10.73
C GLN A 133 34.77 -31.33 11.38
N GLY A 134 33.81 -31.63 12.24
CA GLY A 134 33.50 -32.79 13.05
C GLY A 134 32.90 -32.28 14.37
N THR A 135 31.59 -32.04 14.43
CA THR A 135 30.80 -32.11 15.68
C THR A 135 29.37 -32.57 15.39
N SER A 136 29.03 -33.70 16.01
CA SER A 136 27.73 -34.33 16.28
C SER A 136 26.50 -34.03 15.40
N LYS A 137 26.15 -35.01 14.55
CA LYS A 137 24.81 -35.15 13.96
C LYS A 137 23.80 -35.59 15.03
N VAL A 138 22.85 -34.69 15.34
CA VAL A 138 21.47 -35.04 15.70
C VAL A 138 20.62 -34.51 14.55
N ALA A 139 19.79 -35.36 13.95
CA ALA A 139 18.90 -34.95 12.87
C ALA A 139 17.81 -34.04 13.43
N ASP A 140 17.93 -32.75 13.15
CA ASP A 140 16.92 -31.72 13.39
C ASP A 140 16.08 -31.58 12.09
N PRO A 141 14.74 -31.61 12.13
CA PRO A 141 13.90 -31.47 10.94
C PRO A 141 13.80 -30.03 10.40
N HIS A 142 14.43 -29.04 11.02
CA HIS A 142 14.30 -27.63 10.64
C HIS A 142 15.62 -27.08 10.08
N HIS A 143 15.91 -27.35 8.81
CA HIS A 143 17.08 -26.78 8.12
C HIS A 143 16.78 -25.36 7.65
N HIS A 144 17.05 -24.35 8.49
CA HIS A 144 17.21 -22.98 8.02
C HIS A 144 18.70 -22.70 7.84
N TYR A 145 19.13 -22.39 6.63
CA TYR A 145 20.51 -22.04 6.31
C TYR A 145 20.97 -20.79 7.11
N GLU A 146 22.06 -20.91 7.86
CA GLU A 146 22.72 -19.78 8.53
C GLU A 146 23.81 -19.19 7.62
N PHE A 147 23.70 -17.89 7.29
CA PHE A 147 24.61 -17.25 6.34
C PHE A 147 26.07 -17.34 6.77
N ASN A 148 26.89 -17.97 5.91
CA ASN A 148 28.33 -18.04 6.08
C ASN A 148 29.04 -17.40 4.86
N PRO A 149 29.82 -16.32 5.06
CA PRO A 149 30.58 -15.66 4.00
C PRO A 149 31.45 -16.59 3.15
N ALA A 150 31.92 -17.72 3.68
CA ALA A 150 32.75 -18.68 2.95
C ALA A 150 31.98 -19.46 1.86
N ASP A 151 30.65 -19.41 1.87
CA ASP A 151 29.79 -20.14 0.93
C ASP A 151 29.37 -19.26 -0.27
N ILE A 152 29.81 -17.99 -0.31
CA ILE A 152 29.53 -17.05 -1.42
C ILE A 152 30.19 -17.54 -2.70
N VAL A 153 29.38 -17.72 -3.74
CA VAL A 153 29.82 -18.16 -5.08
C VAL A 153 29.59 -17.09 -6.16
N ALA A 154 28.72 -16.11 -5.91
CA ALA A 154 28.52 -14.94 -6.76
C ALA A 154 28.01 -13.74 -5.93
N GLU A 155 28.19 -12.53 -6.44
CA GLU A 155 27.70 -11.27 -5.87
C GLU A 155 27.15 -10.40 -6.99
N ASP A 156 26.05 -9.71 -6.74
CA ASP A 156 25.55 -8.61 -7.57
C ASP A 156 25.40 -7.33 -6.72
N ALA A 157 24.75 -6.30 -7.23
CA ALA A 157 24.56 -5.05 -6.49
C ALA A 157 23.76 -5.23 -5.17
N LEU A 158 22.81 -6.16 -5.14
CA LEU A 158 21.77 -6.28 -4.11
C LEU A 158 22.06 -7.41 -3.11
N GLY A 159 22.75 -8.47 -3.52
CA GLY A 159 22.87 -9.69 -2.72
C GLY A 159 24.09 -10.55 -3.02
N TYR A 160 24.22 -11.61 -2.22
CA TYR A 160 25.19 -12.69 -2.38
C TYR A 160 24.45 -13.98 -2.76
N THR A 161 24.91 -14.66 -3.81
CA THR A 161 24.49 -16.04 -4.08
C THR A 161 25.41 -16.97 -3.31
N VAL A 162 24.83 -17.80 -2.46
CA VAL A 162 25.56 -18.74 -1.59
C VAL A 162 25.18 -20.16 -1.91
N ARG A 163 26.14 -21.08 -1.87
CA ARG A 163 25.88 -22.50 -2.10
C ARG A 163 25.46 -23.19 -0.81
N HIS A 164 24.30 -23.85 -0.83
CA HIS A 164 23.83 -24.70 0.26
C HIS A 164 23.59 -26.12 -0.26
N ASP A 165 24.48 -27.04 0.10
CA ASP A 165 24.45 -28.45 -0.29
C ASP A 165 24.16 -28.73 -1.79
N ASP A 166 22.91 -29.01 -2.16
CA ASP A 166 22.50 -29.33 -3.53
C ASP A 166 21.94 -28.15 -4.34
N HIS A 167 21.74 -26.99 -3.72
CA HIS A 167 21.12 -25.79 -4.32
C HIS A 167 21.83 -24.48 -3.90
N PHE A 168 21.20 -23.34 -4.22
CA PHE A 168 21.74 -22.01 -3.92
C PHE A 168 20.67 -21.11 -3.30
N HIS A 169 21.07 -20.33 -2.30
CA HIS A 169 20.26 -19.26 -1.74
C HIS A 169 20.73 -17.89 -2.24
N TYR A 170 19.81 -16.93 -2.22
CA TYR A 170 20.10 -15.53 -2.48
C TYR A 170 19.93 -14.71 -1.21
N ILE A 171 20.99 -14.04 -0.78
CA ILE A 171 21.04 -13.33 0.50
C ILE A 171 21.24 -11.84 0.25
N LEU A 172 20.20 -11.05 0.52
CA LEU A 172 20.26 -9.60 0.36
C LEU A 172 21.31 -8.99 1.28
N LYS A 173 22.14 -8.07 0.75
CA LYS A 173 23.13 -7.35 1.56
C LYS A 173 22.46 -6.60 2.69
N SER A 174 21.33 -5.95 2.41
CA SER A 174 20.50 -5.23 3.40
C SER A 174 20.00 -6.11 4.55
N SER A 175 19.95 -7.44 4.38
CA SER A 175 19.55 -8.37 5.44
C SER A 175 20.67 -8.68 6.44
N LEU A 176 21.93 -8.38 6.08
CA LEU A 176 23.11 -8.71 6.87
C LEU A 176 23.53 -7.57 7.80
N SER A 177 24.01 -7.92 8.99
CA SER A 177 24.60 -6.93 9.91
C SER A 177 25.86 -6.29 9.32
N GLY A 178 26.21 -5.07 9.74
CA GLY A 178 27.38 -4.36 9.21
C GLY A 178 28.71 -5.13 9.38
N GLN A 179 28.87 -5.89 10.46
CA GLN A 179 30.05 -6.76 10.64
C GLN A 179 30.07 -7.94 9.67
N THR A 180 28.91 -8.55 9.42
CA THR A 180 28.74 -9.67 8.49
C THR A 180 28.93 -9.23 7.03
N GLN A 181 28.44 -8.05 6.65
CA GLN A 181 28.69 -7.46 5.33
C GLN A 181 30.18 -7.20 5.09
N ALA A 182 30.92 -6.69 6.09
CA ALA A 182 32.35 -6.45 5.96
C ALA A 182 33.14 -7.75 5.69
N GLN A 183 32.76 -8.85 6.35
CA GLN A 183 33.37 -10.17 6.13
C GLN A 183 32.97 -10.77 4.76
N ALA A 184 31.70 -10.65 4.37
CA ALA A 184 31.21 -11.08 3.05
C ALA A 184 31.94 -10.35 1.91
N LYS A 185 32.14 -9.04 2.04
CA LYS A 185 32.89 -8.22 1.07
C LYS A 185 34.35 -8.66 0.92
N GLN A 186 35.00 -9.12 2.00
CA GLN A 186 36.36 -9.66 1.93
C GLN A 186 36.46 -11.01 1.22
N VAL A 187 35.39 -11.81 1.23
CA VAL A 187 35.34 -13.09 0.50
C VAL A 187 34.98 -12.84 -0.97
N ALA A 188 34.00 -11.98 -1.24
CA ALA A 188 33.51 -11.71 -2.59
C ALA A 188 34.54 -11.00 -3.48
N THR A 189 35.44 -10.19 -2.89
CA THR A 189 36.60 -9.60 -3.60
C THR A 189 37.58 -10.63 -4.19
N ARG A 190 37.47 -11.91 -3.81
CA ARG A 190 38.30 -13.01 -4.35
C ARG A 190 37.64 -13.79 -5.48
N LEU A 191 36.38 -13.47 -5.83
CA LEU A 191 35.65 -14.10 -6.92
C LEU A 191 36.01 -13.46 -8.28
N PRO A 192 35.95 -14.20 -9.40
CA PRO A 192 36.14 -13.63 -10.73
C PRO A 192 35.05 -12.60 -11.02
N GLN A 193 35.43 -11.35 -11.32
CA GLN A 193 34.47 -10.30 -11.65
C GLN A 193 33.87 -10.55 -13.05
N THR A 194 32.58 -10.92 -13.11
CA THR A 194 31.79 -10.83 -14.34
C THR A 194 31.33 -9.39 -14.50
N SER A 195 31.65 -8.80 -15.65
CA SER A 195 31.24 -7.45 -16.04
C SER A 195 29.86 -7.48 -16.70
N SER A 196 29.19 -6.32 -16.65
CA SER A 196 28.03 -5.84 -17.43
C SER A 196 26.63 -5.93 -16.78
N LEU A 197 26.15 -4.72 -16.41
CA LEU A 197 24.93 -4.05 -16.89
C LEU A 197 23.69 -4.93 -17.19
N VAL A 198 22.61 -4.74 -16.42
CA VAL A 198 21.28 -4.25 -16.88
C VAL A 198 20.19 -4.43 -15.79
N SER A 199 19.37 -3.38 -15.65
CA SER A 199 17.96 -3.32 -15.19
C SER A 199 17.61 -3.67 -13.75
N THR A 200 17.82 -2.73 -12.84
CA THR A 200 17.02 -2.58 -11.62
C THR A 200 15.66 -2.00 -11.98
N ALA A 201 14.65 -2.86 -12.18
CA ALA A 201 13.26 -2.43 -12.05
C ALA A 201 12.98 -2.25 -10.55
N THR A 202 12.62 -1.03 -10.18
CA THR A 202 12.29 -0.58 -8.84
C THR A 202 11.01 -1.25 -8.34
N ALA A 203 11.02 -1.66 -7.07
CA ALA A 203 9.82 -2.03 -6.35
C ALA A 203 9.02 -0.73 -6.05
N ASN A 204 8.17 -0.32 -6.98
CA ASN A 204 7.08 0.67 -6.84
C ASN A 204 6.16 0.62 -8.06
N GLY A 205 5.62 -0.57 -8.37
CA GLY A 205 4.61 -0.71 -9.42
C GLY A 205 3.19 -0.46 -8.87
N ILE A 206 2.31 0.04 -9.73
CA ILE A 206 0.86 0.11 -9.51
C ILE A 206 0.26 -1.30 -9.67
N PRO A 207 -0.41 -1.86 -8.63
CA PRO A 207 -1.14 -3.12 -8.72
C PRO A 207 -2.20 -3.04 -9.84
N GLY A 208 -2.26 -4.06 -10.68
CA GLY A 208 -3.14 -4.08 -11.85
C GLY A 208 -2.54 -3.46 -13.11
N LEU A 209 -1.39 -2.79 -13.07
CA LEU A 209 -0.70 -2.28 -14.28
C LEU A 209 0.69 -2.89 -14.43
N HIS A 210 1.53 -2.75 -13.41
CA HIS A 210 2.92 -3.21 -13.45
C HIS A 210 3.07 -4.65 -12.99
N PHE A 211 2.20 -5.08 -12.09
CA PHE A 211 2.10 -6.45 -11.60
C PHE A 211 0.64 -6.75 -11.29
N PRO A 212 0.24 -8.03 -11.26
CA PRO A 212 -1.13 -8.41 -10.94
C PRO A 212 -1.55 -7.93 -9.55
N THR A 213 -2.80 -7.49 -9.40
CA THR A 213 -3.46 -7.29 -8.10
C THR A 213 -3.59 -8.61 -7.33
N SER A 214 -4.06 -8.53 -6.09
CA SER A 214 -4.31 -9.71 -5.25
C SER A 214 -5.35 -10.71 -5.79
N ASP A 215 -6.23 -10.36 -6.76
CA ASP A 215 -7.10 -11.30 -7.51
C ASP A 215 -6.50 -11.72 -8.86
N GLY A 216 -5.28 -11.30 -9.17
CA GLY A 216 -4.61 -11.65 -10.43
C GLY A 216 -4.96 -10.73 -11.61
N PHE A 217 -5.74 -9.67 -11.38
CA PHE A 217 -6.01 -8.68 -12.43
C PHE A 217 -4.72 -7.96 -12.82
N GLN A 218 -4.40 -7.99 -14.12
CA GLN A 218 -3.39 -7.14 -14.72
C GLN A 218 -3.88 -6.61 -16.07
N PHE A 219 -3.98 -5.30 -16.16
CA PHE A 219 -4.45 -4.60 -17.34
C PHE A 219 -3.52 -4.84 -18.53
N ASN A 220 -4.13 -5.28 -19.62
CA ASN A 220 -3.44 -5.63 -20.86
C ASN A 220 -3.87 -4.74 -22.03
N GLY A 221 -4.61 -3.66 -21.77
CA GLY A 221 -5.14 -2.76 -22.79
C GLY A 221 -6.51 -3.14 -23.36
N GLN A 222 -7.15 -4.20 -22.86
CA GLN A 222 -8.46 -4.67 -23.30
C GLN A 222 -9.45 -4.75 -22.12
N GLY A 223 -10.72 -5.08 -22.40
CA GLY A 223 -11.75 -5.28 -21.36
C GLY A 223 -12.36 -4.00 -20.79
N ILE A 224 -12.13 -2.83 -21.42
CA ILE A 224 -12.74 -1.57 -20.99
C ILE A 224 -14.23 -1.59 -21.32
N VAL A 225 -15.06 -1.49 -20.29
CA VAL A 225 -16.54 -1.56 -20.41
C VAL A 225 -17.24 -0.27 -19.97
N GLY A 226 -16.50 0.66 -19.35
CA GLY A 226 -17.05 1.95 -18.93
C GLY A 226 -15.97 3.01 -18.69
N VAL A 227 -16.40 4.26 -18.61
CA VAL A 227 -15.52 5.42 -18.40
C VAL A 227 -16.19 6.38 -17.43
N THR A 228 -15.46 6.84 -16.41
CA THR A 228 -15.90 7.81 -15.41
C THR A 228 -15.20 9.15 -15.65
N LYS A 229 -15.42 10.14 -14.77
CA LYS A 229 -14.72 11.42 -14.82
C LYS A 229 -13.19 11.30 -14.68
N ASP A 230 -12.71 10.27 -14.00
CA ASP A 230 -11.33 10.13 -13.52
C ASP A 230 -10.70 8.74 -13.75
N SER A 231 -11.47 7.76 -14.23
CA SER A 231 -11.03 6.37 -14.42
C SER A 231 -11.66 5.69 -15.64
N ILE A 232 -11.02 4.64 -16.13
CA ILE A 232 -11.68 3.60 -16.93
C ILE A 232 -12.21 2.49 -16.01
N LEU A 233 -13.27 1.80 -16.42
CA LEU A 233 -13.76 0.58 -15.79
C LEU A 233 -13.43 -0.61 -16.67
N VAL A 234 -12.72 -1.58 -16.11
CA VAL A 234 -12.25 -2.78 -16.83
C VAL A 234 -12.90 -4.01 -16.23
N ASP A 235 -13.54 -4.82 -17.08
CA ASP A 235 -14.07 -6.12 -16.68
C ASP A 235 -12.93 -7.15 -16.52
N HIS A 236 -12.97 -7.87 -15.42
CA HIS A 236 -12.08 -8.98 -15.10
C HIS A 236 -12.90 -10.06 -14.40
N ASP A 237 -13.02 -11.25 -15.02
CA ASP A 237 -13.71 -12.41 -14.47
C ASP A 237 -15.14 -12.13 -13.94
N GLY A 238 -15.84 -11.15 -14.53
CA GLY A 238 -17.22 -10.79 -14.21
C GLY A 238 -17.38 -9.71 -13.13
N HIS A 239 -16.31 -9.03 -12.74
CA HIS A 239 -16.34 -7.84 -11.88
C HIS A 239 -15.49 -6.69 -12.45
N LEU A 240 -15.73 -5.46 -11.98
CA LEU A 240 -15.10 -4.27 -12.56
C LEU A 240 -13.96 -3.73 -11.69
N HIS A 241 -12.82 -3.45 -12.33
CA HIS A 241 -11.72 -2.68 -11.75
C HIS A 241 -11.74 -1.24 -12.27
N PRO A 242 -11.73 -0.23 -11.39
CA PRO A 242 -11.43 1.13 -11.79
C PRO A 242 -9.90 1.30 -11.93
N ILE A 243 -9.46 1.83 -13.07
CA ILE A 243 -8.08 2.28 -13.24
C ILE A 243 -8.09 3.77 -13.52
N SER A 244 -7.53 4.56 -12.60
CA SER A 244 -7.54 6.00 -12.75
C SER A 244 -6.69 6.44 -13.95
N PHE A 245 -7.06 7.55 -14.58
CA PHE A 245 -6.25 8.12 -15.66
C PHE A 245 -4.87 8.57 -15.17
N ALA A 246 -4.73 8.89 -13.88
CA ALA A 246 -3.42 9.16 -13.27
C ALA A 246 -2.58 7.88 -13.22
N ASP A 247 -3.17 6.77 -12.78
CA ASP A 247 -2.49 5.47 -12.68
C ASP A 247 -2.14 4.92 -14.06
N LEU A 248 -3.03 5.00 -15.05
CA LEU A 248 -2.73 4.61 -16.44
C LEU A 248 -1.55 5.41 -16.99
N ARG A 249 -1.47 6.72 -16.71
CA ARG A 249 -0.36 7.56 -17.16
C ARG A 249 0.96 7.19 -16.49
N GLN A 250 0.91 6.94 -15.18
CA GLN A 250 2.07 6.49 -14.41
C GLN A 250 2.48 5.05 -14.77
N GLY A 251 1.54 4.21 -15.21
CA GLY A 251 1.73 2.80 -15.52
C GLY A 251 2.08 2.46 -16.97
N GLY A 252 2.51 3.44 -17.77
CA GLY A 252 2.89 3.22 -19.18
C GLY A 252 1.71 3.12 -20.16
N TRP A 253 0.47 3.31 -19.70
CA TRP A 253 -0.76 3.29 -20.49
C TRP A 253 -1.32 4.70 -20.75
N ALA A 254 -0.46 5.71 -20.82
CA ALA A 254 -0.86 7.10 -21.05
C ALA A 254 -1.69 7.28 -22.34
N HIS A 255 -1.45 6.46 -23.37
CA HIS A 255 -2.23 6.45 -24.61
C HIS A 255 -3.70 6.03 -24.38
N VAL A 256 -3.95 5.07 -23.48
CA VAL A 256 -5.30 4.67 -23.07
C VAL A 256 -5.93 5.77 -22.24
N ALA A 257 -5.19 6.33 -21.27
CA ALA A 257 -5.69 7.46 -20.48
C ALA A 257 -6.12 8.61 -21.38
N ASP A 258 -5.31 8.96 -22.36
CA ASP A 258 -5.58 10.07 -23.28
C ASP A 258 -6.72 9.79 -24.27
N GLN A 259 -6.98 8.52 -24.58
CA GLN A 259 -8.11 8.11 -25.42
C GLN A 259 -9.47 8.26 -24.71
N TYR A 260 -9.51 7.99 -23.39
CA TYR A 260 -10.74 7.87 -22.62
C TYR A 260 -10.99 9.02 -21.63
N ASP A 261 -9.98 9.80 -21.25
CA ASP A 261 -10.11 10.89 -20.27
C ASP A 261 -11.04 12.03 -20.78
N PRO A 262 -12.22 12.23 -20.17
CA PRO A 262 -13.17 13.27 -20.59
C PRO A 262 -12.62 14.68 -20.38
N ALA A 263 -11.63 14.91 -19.51
CA ALA A 263 -11.00 16.23 -19.38
C ALA A 263 -10.19 16.62 -20.62
N LYS A 264 -9.85 15.66 -21.50
CA LYS A 264 -9.23 15.90 -22.82
C LYS A 264 -10.24 15.95 -23.98
N LYS A 265 -11.47 15.47 -23.79
CA LYS A 265 -12.59 15.59 -24.74
C LYS A 265 -13.64 16.55 -24.16
N ALA A 266 -13.48 17.83 -24.41
CA ALA A 266 -14.39 18.85 -23.90
C ALA A 266 -15.83 18.61 -24.39
N GLU A 267 -16.75 18.28 -23.47
CA GLU A 267 -18.16 18.61 -23.59
C GLU A 267 -18.70 19.23 -22.29
N LYS A 268 -19.64 20.15 -22.48
CA LYS A 268 -20.15 21.14 -21.51
C LYS A 268 -20.78 20.51 -20.26
N PRO A 269 -20.82 21.22 -19.12
CA PRO A 269 -21.72 20.87 -18.03
C PRO A 269 -23.17 21.09 -18.49
N ALA A 270 -24.00 20.07 -18.37
CA ALA A 270 -25.45 20.22 -18.46
C ALA A 270 -25.95 21.02 -17.25
N GLU A 271 -26.73 22.08 -17.51
CA GLU A 271 -27.48 22.80 -16.49
C GLU A 271 -28.49 21.84 -15.84
N THR A 272 -28.46 21.73 -14.51
CA THR A 272 -29.38 20.88 -13.76
C THR A 272 -30.68 21.63 -13.49
N HIS A 273 -31.71 21.33 -14.28
CA HIS A 273 -33.09 21.57 -13.88
C HIS A 273 -33.51 20.50 -12.87
N GLN A 274 -33.90 20.93 -11.67
CA GLN A 274 -34.40 20.03 -10.62
C GLN A 274 -35.80 19.54 -10.97
N THR A 275 -35.94 18.25 -11.28
CA THR A 275 -37.22 17.54 -11.43
C THR A 275 -37.35 16.41 -10.40
N PRO A 276 -38.57 15.91 -10.11
CA PRO A 276 -38.85 14.93 -9.03
C PRO A 276 -38.09 13.59 -9.14
N GLU A 277 -37.65 13.23 -10.35
CA GLU A 277 -36.98 11.97 -10.71
C GLU A 277 -35.57 11.84 -10.09
N LEU A 278 -34.88 12.96 -9.85
CA LEU A 278 -33.58 13.01 -9.16
C LEU A 278 -33.70 12.59 -7.68
N SER A 279 -34.88 12.73 -7.07
CA SER A 279 -35.08 12.40 -5.65
C SER A 279 -35.23 10.89 -5.40
N GLU A 280 -35.78 10.13 -6.35
CA GLU A 280 -35.89 8.68 -6.24
C GLU A 280 -34.56 7.99 -6.54
N ARG A 281 -33.84 8.51 -7.54
CA ARG A 281 -32.50 8.04 -7.90
C ARG A 281 -31.48 8.23 -6.78
N GLU A 282 -31.55 9.34 -6.05
CA GLU A 282 -30.69 9.57 -4.89
C GLU A 282 -31.06 8.66 -3.71
N LYS A 283 -32.35 8.37 -3.50
CA LYS A 283 -32.77 7.39 -2.49
C LYS A 283 -32.25 5.99 -2.80
N GLU A 284 -32.38 5.53 -4.04
CA GLU A 284 -31.87 4.22 -4.47
C GLU A 284 -30.34 4.13 -4.26
N TYR A 285 -29.61 5.18 -4.61
CA TYR A 285 -28.17 5.27 -4.38
C TYR A 285 -27.82 5.14 -2.89
N GLN A 286 -28.48 5.91 -2.01
CA GLN A 286 -28.21 5.88 -0.56
C GLN A 286 -28.58 4.52 0.06
N GLU A 287 -29.67 3.89 -0.38
CA GLU A 287 -30.09 2.56 0.09
C GLU A 287 -29.08 1.46 -0.31
N LYS A 288 -28.63 1.46 -1.58
CA LYS A 288 -27.65 0.48 -2.07
C LYS A 288 -26.23 0.73 -1.53
N LEU A 289 -25.86 1.99 -1.30
CA LEU A 289 -24.64 2.37 -0.59
C LEU A 289 -24.62 1.80 0.84
N ALA A 290 -25.69 2.02 1.60
CA ALA A 290 -25.82 1.49 2.96
C ALA A 290 -25.81 -0.04 2.96
N TYR A 291 -26.50 -0.66 2.00
CA TYR A 291 -26.53 -2.11 1.83
C TYR A 291 -25.15 -2.72 1.53
N LEU A 292 -24.42 -2.14 0.57
CA LEU A 292 -23.08 -2.59 0.20
C LEU A 292 -22.08 -2.41 1.35
N ALA A 293 -22.12 -1.26 2.02
CA ALA A 293 -21.29 -0.98 3.20
C ALA A 293 -21.55 -1.97 4.35
N GLU A 294 -22.83 -2.29 4.62
CA GLU A 294 -23.20 -3.31 5.62
C GLU A 294 -22.66 -4.69 5.22
N LYS A 295 -22.77 -5.07 3.95
CA LYS A 295 -22.32 -6.38 3.45
C LYS A 295 -20.79 -6.54 3.45
N LEU A 296 -20.07 -5.47 3.13
CA LEU A 296 -18.61 -5.45 3.12
C LEU A 296 -18.01 -5.18 4.51
N GLY A 297 -18.79 -4.72 5.48
CA GLY A 297 -18.31 -4.37 6.82
C GLY A 297 -17.40 -3.14 6.84
N ILE A 298 -17.58 -2.23 5.88
CA ILE A 298 -16.78 -1.00 5.72
C ILE A 298 -17.65 0.24 5.94
N ASP A 299 -17.04 1.38 6.24
CA ASP A 299 -17.78 2.63 6.40
C ASP A 299 -18.34 3.08 5.03
N PRO A 300 -19.62 3.46 4.91
CA PRO A 300 -20.16 4.00 3.65
C PRO A 300 -19.30 5.12 3.05
N SER A 301 -18.57 5.89 3.86
CA SER A 301 -17.68 6.95 3.38
C SER A 301 -16.46 6.43 2.61
N THR A 302 -16.08 5.16 2.76
CA THR A 302 -14.98 4.55 1.99
C THR A 302 -15.42 4.10 0.61
N ILE A 303 -16.72 4.11 0.33
CA ILE A 303 -17.30 3.74 -0.96
C ILE A 303 -17.52 5.02 -1.77
N LYS A 304 -16.83 5.16 -2.90
CA LYS A 304 -16.98 6.34 -3.76
C LYS A 304 -18.16 6.17 -4.71
N ARG A 305 -18.91 7.25 -4.90
CA ARG A 305 -19.87 7.35 -6.00
C ARG A 305 -19.12 7.34 -7.32
N VAL A 306 -19.47 6.39 -8.17
CA VAL A 306 -19.04 6.35 -9.56
C VAL A 306 -20.21 6.72 -10.44
N GLU A 307 -19.98 7.61 -11.40
CA GLU A 307 -20.92 7.90 -12.47
C GLU A 307 -20.18 7.75 -13.80
N THR A 308 -20.71 6.90 -14.67
CA THR A 308 -20.18 6.69 -16.01
C THR A 308 -20.66 7.78 -16.95
N GLN A 309 -19.97 7.98 -18.08
CA GLN A 309 -20.34 9.01 -19.07
C GLN A 309 -21.73 8.79 -19.67
N ASP A 310 -22.20 7.55 -19.79
CA ASP A 310 -23.58 7.22 -20.20
C ASP A 310 -24.61 7.42 -19.07
N GLY A 311 -24.18 8.04 -17.97
CA GLY A 311 -25.02 8.42 -16.85
C GLY A 311 -25.46 7.24 -16.00
N LYS A 312 -24.76 6.10 -15.98
CA LYS A 312 -25.05 5.02 -15.01
C LYS A 312 -24.30 5.27 -13.70
N LEU A 313 -24.93 4.88 -12.59
CA LEU A 313 -24.35 5.04 -11.26
C LEU A 313 -23.81 3.71 -10.74
N GLY A 314 -22.70 3.79 -10.03
CA GLY A 314 -22.05 2.68 -9.35
C GLY A 314 -21.39 3.09 -8.04
N LEU A 315 -20.86 2.09 -7.36
CA LEU A 315 -20.21 2.18 -6.06
C LEU A 315 -18.82 1.57 -6.17
N GLU A 316 -17.78 2.39 -6.05
CA GLU A 316 -16.38 1.96 -5.96
C GLU A 316 -16.02 1.69 -4.51
N TYR A 317 -15.51 0.50 -4.19
CA TYR A 317 -15.10 0.14 -2.83
C TYR A 317 -13.68 -0.44 -2.82
N PRO A 318 -12.88 -0.17 -1.78
CA PRO A 318 -11.53 -0.70 -1.66
C PRO A 318 -11.55 -2.19 -1.30
N HIS A 319 -10.61 -2.95 -1.86
CA HIS A 319 -10.38 -4.36 -1.55
C HIS A 319 -8.88 -4.69 -1.59
N HIS A 320 -8.32 -5.07 -0.43
CA HIS A 320 -6.88 -5.32 -0.25
C HIS A 320 -5.96 -4.23 -0.84
N ASP A 321 -5.33 -4.51 -1.97
CA ASP A 321 -4.33 -3.66 -2.66
C ASP A 321 -4.91 -2.86 -3.83
N HIS A 322 -6.21 -2.95 -4.09
CA HIS A 322 -6.90 -2.24 -5.18
C HIS A 322 -8.35 -1.90 -4.82
N ALA A 323 -9.18 -1.56 -5.81
CA ALA A 323 -10.61 -1.26 -5.64
C ALA A 323 -11.46 -1.97 -6.71
N HIS A 324 -12.75 -2.12 -6.46
CA HIS A 324 -13.72 -2.64 -7.41
C HIS A 324 -14.90 -1.69 -7.57
N VAL A 325 -15.63 -1.80 -8.68
CA VAL A 325 -16.88 -1.07 -8.93
C VAL A 325 -18.05 -2.05 -9.09
N LEU A 326 -19.16 -1.77 -8.39
CA LEU A 326 -20.45 -2.41 -8.63
C LEU A 326 -21.45 -1.38 -9.15
N MET A 327 -22.10 -1.65 -10.27
CA MET A 327 -23.15 -0.77 -10.78
C MET A 327 -24.39 -0.91 -9.89
N LEU A 328 -25.14 0.18 -9.69
CA LEU A 328 -26.38 0.12 -8.89
C LEU A 328 -27.35 -0.91 -9.48
N SER A 329 -27.40 -1.07 -10.81
CA SER A 329 -28.23 -2.09 -11.50
C SER A 329 -27.94 -3.51 -11.05
N ASP A 330 -26.71 -3.77 -10.61
CA ASP A 330 -26.23 -5.12 -10.28
C ASP A 330 -26.34 -5.40 -8.78
N ILE A 331 -26.77 -4.41 -7.99
CA ILE A 331 -27.03 -4.53 -6.56
C ILE A 331 -28.53 -4.71 -6.34
N GLU A 332 -28.91 -5.91 -5.93
CA GLU A 332 -30.26 -6.20 -5.46
C GLU A 332 -30.27 -6.30 -3.93
N ILE A 333 -31.02 -5.40 -3.27
CA ILE A 333 -31.13 -5.39 -1.81
C ILE A 333 -31.72 -6.73 -1.34
N GLY A 334 -31.00 -7.39 -0.42
CA GLY A 334 -31.35 -8.71 0.11
C GLY A 334 -30.70 -9.90 -0.60
N LYS A 335 -29.97 -9.70 -1.71
CA LYS A 335 -29.11 -10.72 -2.33
C LYS A 335 -27.64 -10.48 -2.00
N ASP A 336 -26.86 -11.55 -1.83
CA ASP A 336 -25.43 -11.40 -1.53
C ASP A 336 -24.71 -10.66 -2.66
N ILE A 337 -23.78 -9.78 -2.27
CA ILE A 337 -22.94 -9.03 -3.19
C ILE A 337 -21.91 -10.00 -3.79
N PRO A 338 -21.69 -10.00 -5.11
CA PRO A 338 -20.63 -10.81 -5.72
C PRO A 338 -19.27 -10.47 -5.11
N ASP A 339 -18.56 -11.47 -4.54
CA ASP A 339 -17.18 -11.33 -4.10
C ASP A 339 -16.26 -11.49 -5.34
N PRO A 340 -15.54 -10.44 -5.76
CA PRO A 340 -14.64 -10.49 -6.92
C PRO A 340 -13.47 -11.46 -6.74
N HIS A 341 -13.12 -11.77 -5.49
CA HIS A 341 -12.13 -12.80 -5.16
C HIS A 341 -12.77 -14.14 -4.84
N ALA A 342 -14.07 -14.34 -5.08
CA ALA A 342 -14.77 -15.56 -4.68
C ALA A 342 -14.05 -16.84 -5.11
N ILE A 343 -13.38 -16.84 -6.28
CA ILE A 343 -12.66 -18.00 -6.80
C ILE A 343 -11.33 -18.22 -6.07
N GLU A 344 -10.53 -17.19 -5.83
CA GLU A 344 -9.22 -17.32 -5.16
C GLU A 344 -9.38 -17.45 -3.64
N HIS A 345 -10.31 -16.71 -3.04
CA HIS A 345 -10.80 -16.95 -1.68
C HIS A 345 -11.37 -18.35 -1.54
N ALA A 346 -12.18 -18.84 -2.49
CA ALA A 346 -12.65 -20.22 -2.44
C ALA A 346 -11.49 -21.21 -2.52
N ARG A 347 -10.46 -20.98 -3.34
CA ARG A 347 -9.28 -21.85 -3.45
C ARG A 347 -8.43 -21.87 -2.20
N GLU A 348 -8.12 -20.71 -1.61
CA GLU A 348 -7.37 -20.64 -0.34
C GLU A 348 -8.20 -21.20 0.83
N LEU A 349 -9.50 -20.90 0.90
CA LEU A 349 -10.39 -21.51 1.90
C LEU A 349 -10.57 -23.02 1.69
N GLU A 350 -10.55 -23.49 0.44
CA GLU A 350 -10.59 -24.91 0.10
C GLU A 350 -9.32 -25.63 0.56
N LYS A 351 -8.15 -25.02 0.37
CA LYS A 351 -6.86 -25.51 0.89
C LYS A 351 -6.86 -25.63 2.41
N HIS A 352 -7.47 -24.68 3.12
CA HIS A 352 -7.55 -24.66 4.59
C HIS A 352 -8.76 -25.40 5.16
N LYS A 353 -9.64 -25.90 4.30
CA LYS A 353 -10.97 -26.42 4.67
C LYS A 353 -10.93 -27.44 5.80
N VAL A 354 -9.96 -28.35 5.80
CA VAL A 354 -9.87 -29.41 6.83
C VAL A 354 -9.50 -28.82 8.20
N GLY A 355 -8.50 -27.95 8.27
CA GLY A 355 -8.14 -27.25 9.50
C GLY A 355 -9.27 -26.35 9.98
N MET A 356 -9.94 -25.64 9.06
CA MET A 356 -11.11 -24.83 9.38
C MET A 356 -12.27 -25.69 9.93
N ASP A 357 -12.54 -26.86 9.33
CA ASP A 357 -13.50 -27.85 9.84
C ASP A 357 -13.18 -28.25 11.30
N THR A 358 -11.90 -28.41 11.64
CA THR A 358 -11.44 -28.70 13.01
C THR A 358 -11.66 -27.53 13.95
N LEU A 359 -11.38 -26.29 13.53
CA LEU A 359 -11.69 -25.08 14.32
C LEU A 359 -13.21 -24.92 14.55
N ARG A 360 -14.04 -25.21 13.55
CA ARG A 360 -15.51 -25.23 13.69
C ARG A 360 -15.96 -26.27 14.72
N ALA A 361 -15.36 -27.47 14.68
CA ALA A 361 -15.64 -28.52 15.66
C ALA A 361 -15.20 -28.13 17.09
N LEU A 362 -14.17 -27.29 17.21
CA LEU A 362 -13.74 -26.69 18.48
C LEU A 362 -14.62 -25.52 18.95
N GLY A 363 -15.57 -25.09 18.10
CA GLY A 363 -16.57 -24.10 18.44
C GLY A 363 -16.24 -22.67 18.02
N PHE A 364 -15.19 -22.44 17.24
CA PHE A 364 -14.94 -21.13 16.63
C PHE A 364 -16.04 -20.77 15.63
N ASP A 365 -16.40 -19.48 15.57
CA ASP A 365 -17.25 -18.96 14.50
C ASP A 365 -16.44 -18.60 13.26
N GLU A 366 -17.11 -18.59 12.10
CA GLU A 366 -16.47 -18.48 10.77
C GLU A 366 -15.59 -17.24 10.64
N GLU A 367 -16.01 -16.09 11.17
CA GLU A 367 -15.24 -14.85 11.03
C GLU A 367 -13.90 -14.93 11.78
N VAL A 368 -13.90 -15.48 13.00
CA VAL A 368 -12.66 -15.69 13.74
C VAL A 368 -11.77 -16.74 13.07
N ILE A 369 -12.36 -17.77 12.44
CA ILE A 369 -11.59 -18.75 11.67
C ILE A 369 -10.87 -18.06 10.52
N LEU A 370 -11.56 -17.20 9.77
CA LEU A 370 -10.96 -16.44 8.69
C LEU A 370 -9.83 -15.54 9.20
N ASP A 371 -10.02 -14.86 10.34
CA ASP A 371 -9.00 -14.01 10.94
C ASP A 371 -7.77 -14.84 11.39
N ILE A 372 -7.97 -16.02 11.96
CA ILE A 372 -6.90 -16.96 12.34
C ILE A 372 -6.13 -17.46 11.11
N VAL A 373 -6.83 -17.87 10.05
CA VAL A 373 -6.21 -18.41 8.83
C VAL A 373 -5.42 -17.33 8.09
N ARG A 374 -5.94 -16.09 8.07
CA ARG A 374 -5.31 -14.94 7.41
C ARG A 374 -4.23 -14.27 8.28
N THR A 375 -4.04 -14.70 9.52
CA THR A 375 -2.96 -14.18 10.37
C THR A 375 -1.62 -14.79 9.92
N HIS A 376 -0.90 -14.04 9.08
CA HIS A 376 0.43 -14.44 8.56
C HIS A 376 1.55 -14.34 9.62
N ASP A 377 1.25 -13.75 10.78
CA ASP A 377 2.18 -13.46 11.87
C ASP A 377 2.23 -14.57 12.95
N ALA A 378 1.55 -15.69 12.74
CA ALA A 378 1.65 -16.83 13.63
C ALA A 378 3.09 -17.41 13.60
N PRO A 379 3.66 -17.85 14.73
CA PRO A 379 5.01 -18.43 14.76
C PRO A 379 5.17 -19.67 13.88
N THR A 380 4.05 -20.31 13.53
CA THR A 380 3.94 -21.48 12.65
C THR A 380 2.74 -21.34 11.74
N PRO A 381 2.81 -21.74 10.45
CA PRO A 381 1.68 -21.68 9.52
C PRO A 381 0.42 -22.37 10.06
N PHE A 382 -0.75 -21.94 9.60
CA PHE A 382 -2.02 -22.58 9.93
C PHE A 382 -2.02 -24.05 9.48
N PRO A 383 -2.38 -25.02 10.35
CA PRO A 383 -2.33 -26.44 10.03
C PRO A 383 -3.54 -26.85 9.18
N SER A 384 -3.50 -26.51 7.90
CA SER A 384 -4.58 -26.63 6.91
C SER A 384 -5.24 -28.01 6.82
N ASN A 385 -4.51 -29.06 7.19
CA ASN A 385 -4.92 -30.46 7.07
C ASN A 385 -5.15 -31.16 8.42
N GLU A 386 -5.01 -30.44 9.54
CA GLU A 386 -5.13 -31.03 10.87
C GLU A 386 -6.58 -31.37 11.20
N LYS A 387 -6.79 -32.60 11.68
CA LYS A 387 -8.10 -33.19 12.02
C LYS A 387 -8.22 -33.51 13.50
N ASP A 388 -7.10 -33.61 14.22
CA ASP A 388 -7.09 -33.87 15.65
C ASP A 388 -7.35 -32.57 16.43
N PRO A 389 -8.47 -32.48 17.17
CA PRO A 389 -8.80 -31.31 17.97
C PRO A 389 -7.75 -30.98 19.03
N ASN A 390 -6.98 -31.96 19.52
CA ASN A 390 -5.92 -31.71 20.50
C ASN A 390 -4.69 -31.10 19.85
N MET A 391 -4.26 -31.61 18.69
CA MET A 391 -3.16 -31.02 17.92
C MET A 391 -3.51 -29.60 17.45
N MET A 392 -4.77 -29.36 17.05
CA MET A 392 -5.23 -28.01 16.73
C MET A 392 -5.19 -27.09 17.95
N LYS A 393 -5.54 -27.56 19.16
CA LYS A 393 -5.40 -26.77 20.40
C LYS A 393 -3.94 -26.46 20.75
N GLU A 394 -3.03 -27.42 20.54
CA GLU A 394 -1.59 -27.21 20.72
C GLU A 394 -1.09 -26.13 19.76
N TRP A 395 -1.54 -26.14 18.51
CA TRP A 395 -1.25 -25.08 17.54
C TRP A 395 -1.89 -23.74 17.93
N LEU A 396 -3.15 -23.71 18.36
CA LEU A 396 -3.81 -22.47 18.83
C LEU A 396 -3.06 -21.84 20.02
N ALA A 397 -2.37 -22.64 20.83
CA ALA A 397 -1.51 -22.13 21.89
C ALA A 397 -0.21 -21.48 21.37
N THR A 398 0.18 -21.65 20.11
CA THR A 398 1.31 -20.91 19.52
C THR A 398 0.88 -19.54 18.96
N VAL A 399 -0.41 -19.31 18.75
CA VAL A 399 -0.94 -18.04 18.26
C VAL A 399 -0.73 -16.94 19.30
N ILE A 400 0.04 -15.91 18.93
CA ILE A 400 0.38 -14.77 19.79
C ILE A 400 -0.24 -13.46 19.34
N LYS A 401 -0.78 -13.38 18.13
CA LYS A 401 -1.47 -12.19 17.60
C LYS A 401 -2.79 -12.57 16.96
N LEU A 402 -3.77 -11.70 17.11
CA LEU A 402 -5.06 -11.80 16.44
C LEU A 402 -5.64 -10.40 16.29
N ASP A 403 -6.18 -10.10 15.11
CA ASP A 403 -6.94 -8.88 14.88
C ASP A 403 -8.38 -9.23 14.58
N LEU A 404 -9.29 -8.68 15.39
CA LEU A 404 -10.73 -8.78 15.29
C LEU A 404 -11.35 -7.39 15.04
N GLY A 405 -10.55 -6.42 14.61
CA GLY A 405 -11.00 -5.09 14.25
C GLY A 405 -12.13 -5.13 13.22
N SER A 406 -13.06 -4.18 13.32
CA SER A 406 -14.26 -4.07 12.48
C SER A 406 -15.26 -5.23 12.62
N ARG A 407 -14.93 -6.31 13.35
CA ARG A 407 -15.89 -7.39 13.62
C ARG A 407 -16.97 -6.90 14.57
N LYS A 408 -18.20 -7.35 14.33
CA LYS A 408 -19.29 -7.14 15.29
C LYS A 408 -19.03 -7.92 16.58
N ASP A 409 -19.21 -7.27 17.73
CA ASP A 409 -19.07 -7.88 19.06
C ASP A 409 -17.77 -8.74 19.19
N PRO A 410 -16.58 -8.19 18.92
CA PRO A 410 -15.36 -8.98 18.69
C PRO A 410 -14.96 -9.84 19.90
N LEU A 411 -15.27 -9.36 21.11
CA LEU A 411 -14.96 -10.05 22.36
C LEU A 411 -15.99 -11.12 22.76
N GLN A 412 -17.13 -11.20 22.08
CA GLN A 412 -18.18 -12.21 22.33
C GLN A 412 -18.09 -13.40 21.36
N ARG A 413 -17.06 -13.41 20.52
CA ARG A 413 -16.82 -14.46 19.54
C ARG A 413 -16.44 -15.77 20.20
N LYS A 414 -16.80 -16.87 19.55
CA LYS A 414 -16.62 -18.20 20.14
C LYS A 414 -15.21 -18.71 19.85
N GLY A 415 -14.71 -19.56 20.75
CA GLY A 415 -13.40 -20.17 20.60
C GLY A 415 -12.24 -19.31 21.10
N LEU A 416 -12.44 -18.00 21.38
CA LEU A 416 -11.39 -17.11 21.88
C LEU A 416 -10.65 -17.62 23.13
N SER A 417 -11.34 -18.36 24.01
CA SER A 417 -10.76 -18.97 25.20
C SER A 417 -9.70 -20.05 24.90
N LEU A 418 -9.61 -20.52 23.65
CA LEU A 418 -8.64 -21.50 23.17
C LEU A 418 -7.35 -20.85 22.65
N LEU A 419 -7.19 -19.53 22.81
CA LEU A 419 -5.98 -18.77 22.46
C LEU A 419 -5.25 -18.29 23.73
N PRO A 420 -4.69 -19.21 24.55
CA PRO A 420 -4.22 -18.89 25.90
C PRO A 420 -2.96 -18.01 25.94
N ASN A 421 -2.23 -17.91 24.83
CA ASN A 421 -0.94 -17.23 24.74
C ASN A 421 -0.97 -15.95 23.90
N LEU A 422 -2.17 -15.41 23.65
CA LEU A 422 -2.33 -14.18 22.89
C LEU A 422 -1.58 -13.03 23.59
N GLU A 423 -0.67 -12.39 22.87
CA GLU A 423 0.14 -11.25 23.32
C GLU A 423 -0.32 -9.93 22.69
N THR A 424 -0.81 -9.95 21.45
CA THR A 424 -1.37 -8.78 20.75
C THR A 424 -2.80 -9.07 20.30
N LEU A 425 -3.71 -8.15 20.61
CA LEU A 425 -5.11 -8.25 20.23
C LEU A 425 -5.63 -6.93 19.65
N GLY A 426 -6.13 -6.98 18.43
CA GLY A 426 -6.90 -5.89 17.81
C GLY A 426 -8.41 -6.11 17.98
N ILE A 427 -9.12 -5.09 18.44
CA ILE A 427 -10.58 -5.06 18.61
C ILE A 427 -11.17 -3.69 18.21
N GLY A 428 -10.44 -2.93 17.39
CA GLY A 428 -10.80 -1.57 17.01
C GLY A 428 -11.94 -1.47 16.00
N PHE A 429 -12.33 -0.23 15.66
CA PHE A 429 -13.28 0.12 14.61
C PHE A 429 -14.69 -0.47 14.78
N THR A 430 -15.06 -0.85 16.01
CA THR A 430 -16.35 -1.44 16.34
C THR A 430 -16.76 -1.03 17.75
N PRO A 431 -18.03 -0.62 17.99
CA PRO A 431 -18.46 -0.26 19.33
C PRO A 431 -18.38 -1.43 20.31
N ILE A 432 -17.66 -1.27 21.42
CA ILE A 432 -17.54 -2.27 22.48
C ILE A 432 -18.41 -1.88 23.67
N LYS A 433 -19.48 -2.65 23.89
CA LYS A 433 -20.40 -2.44 25.03
C LYS A 433 -19.85 -3.01 26.34
N ASP A 434 -19.19 -4.17 26.25
CA ASP A 434 -18.60 -4.86 27.40
C ASP A 434 -17.17 -5.27 27.07
N ILE A 435 -16.22 -4.57 27.69
CA ILE A 435 -14.77 -4.82 27.54
C ILE A 435 -14.30 -5.97 28.44
N SER A 436 -15.10 -6.39 29.43
CA SER A 436 -14.71 -7.38 30.45
C SER A 436 -14.18 -8.71 29.88
N PRO A 437 -14.67 -9.26 28.74
CA PRO A 437 -14.14 -10.50 28.21
C PRO A 437 -12.67 -10.41 27.75
N VAL A 438 -12.12 -9.21 27.54
CA VAL A 438 -10.68 -9.02 27.24
C VAL A 438 -9.79 -9.59 28.37
N LEU A 439 -10.32 -9.63 29.59
CA LEU A 439 -9.61 -10.12 30.77
C LEU A 439 -9.29 -11.62 30.71
N GLN A 440 -9.85 -12.38 29.75
CA GLN A 440 -9.47 -13.78 29.55
C GLN A 440 -8.04 -13.94 29.02
N PHE A 441 -7.51 -12.94 28.31
CA PHE A 441 -6.18 -12.99 27.68
C PHE A 441 -5.10 -12.60 28.68
N LYS A 442 -4.69 -13.57 29.51
CA LYS A 442 -3.77 -13.34 30.65
C LYS A 442 -2.34 -12.96 30.26
N LYS A 443 -1.94 -13.19 29.01
CA LYS A 443 -0.60 -12.88 28.47
C LYS A 443 -0.58 -11.65 27.57
N LEU A 444 -1.68 -10.90 27.51
CA LEU A 444 -1.79 -9.78 26.61
C LEU A 444 -0.81 -8.66 26.99
N LYS A 445 0.03 -8.28 26.03
CA LYS A 445 1.01 -7.19 26.11
C LYS A 445 0.56 -5.98 25.33
N GLN A 446 -0.19 -6.17 24.23
CA GLN A 446 -0.65 -5.09 23.37
C GLN A 446 -2.14 -5.21 23.10
N LEU A 447 -2.87 -4.11 23.31
CA LEU A 447 -4.29 -4.02 23.04
C LEU A 447 -4.57 -2.85 22.11
N LEU A 448 -5.06 -3.14 20.90
CA LEU A 448 -5.42 -2.15 19.90
C LEU A 448 -6.94 -1.97 19.89
N MET A 449 -7.42 -0.82 20.34
CA MET A 449 -8.84 -0.54 20.57
C MET A 449 -9.24 0.84 20.05
N THR A 450 -8.69 1.24 18.90
CA THR A 450 -9.09 2.43 18.15
C THR A 450 -10.59 2.44 17.88
N LYS A 451 -11.27 3.58 18.04
CA LYS A 451 -12.69 3.77 17.68
C LYS A 451 -13.62 2.68 18.26
N THR A 452 -13.51 2.41 19.56
CA THR A 452 -14.34 1.40 20.25
C THR A 452 -15.46 2.00 21.10
N GLY A 453 -15.36 3.30 21.43
CA GLY A 453 -16.32 3.98 22.31
C GLY A 453 -16.20 3.58 23.78
N VAL A 454 -15.17 2.81 24.15
CA VAL A 454 -14.88 2.49 25.55
C VAL A 454 -14.41 3.75 26.25
N THR A 455 -15.04 4.07 27.39
CA THR A 455 -14.72 5.26 28.19
C THR A 455 -14.22 4.92 29.60
N ASP A 456 -14.42 3.67 30.05
CA ASP A 456 -13.96 3.19 31.35
C ASP A 456 -12.79 2.20 31.19
N TYR A 457 -11.59 2.67 31.55
CA TYR A 457 -10.35 1.91 31.41
C TYR A 457 -9.92 1.18 32.69
N ARG A 458 -10.77 1.10 33.72
CA ARG A 458 -10.43 0.37 34.98
C ARG A 458 -10.13 -1.11 34.78
N PHE A 459 -10.55 -1.71 33.66
CA PHE A 459 -10.21 -3.10 33.34
C PHE A 459 -8.69 -3.32 33.22
N LEU A 460 -7.92 -2.27 32.88
CA LEU A 460 -6.46 -2.30 32.81
C LEU A 460 -5.81 -2.59 34.18
N ASP A 461 -6.49 -2.34 35.30
CA ASP A 461 -6.03 -2.70 36.65
C ASP A 461 -5.82 -4.22 36.78
N ASN A 462 -6.46 -5.01 35.92
CA ASN A 462 -6.37 -6.47 35.86
C ASN A 462 -5.49 -6.99 34.70
N MET A 463 -4.73 -6.10 34.05
CA MET A 463 -3.83 -6.42 32.92
C MET A 463 -2.40 -5.97 33.20
N PRO A 464 -1.73 -6.52 34.24
CA PRO A 464 -0.42 -6.02 34.69
C PRO A 464 0.73 -6.25 33.70
N GLN A 465 0.54 -7.11 32.69
CA GLN A 465 1.51 -7.38 31.63
C GLN A 465 1.36 -6.47 30.41
N LEU A 466 0.37 -5.56 30.41
CA LEU A 466 0.15 -4.68 29.27
C LEU A 466 1.30 -3.68 29.14
N GLU A 467 1.95 -3.71 27.98
CA GLU A 467 3.08 -2.87 27.59
C GLU A 467 2.70 -1.88 26.48
N GLY A 468 1.60 -2.10 25.77
CA GLY A 468 1.15 -1.25 24.68
C GLY A 468 -0.37 -1.12 24.64
N ILE A 469 -0.85 0.11 24.45
CA ILE A 469 -2.26 0.38 24.27
C ILE A 469 -2.49 1.40 23.16
N ASP A 470 -3.47 1.12 22.31
CA ASP A 470 -3.99 2.08 21.34
C ASP A 470 -5.46 2.41 21.65
N ILE A 471 -5.69 3.66 22.01
CA ILE A 471 -6.97 4.25 22.40
C ILE A 471 -7.35 5.42 21.47
N SER A 472 -6.84 5.42 20.24
CA SER A 472 -7.12 6.47 19.25
C SER A 472 -8.61 6.52 18.88
N GLN A 473 -9.11 7.69 18.48
CA GLN A 473 -10.52 7.88 18.07
C GLN A 473 -11.58 7.44 19.09
N ASN A 474 -11.30 7.54 20.39
CA ASN A 474 -12.27 7.22 21.46
C ASN A 474 -12.90 8.46 22.09
N ASN A 475 -12.77 9.64 21.45
CA ASN A 475 -13.29 10.93 21.92
C ASN A 475 -12.79 11.30 23.33
N LEU A 476 -11.56 10.90 23.68
CA LEU A 476 -10.96 11.15 24.98
C LEU A 476 -10.51 12.60 25.10
N LYS A 477 -10.69 13.18 26.30
CA LYS A 477 -10.08 14.46 26.69
C LYS A 477 -9.21 14.29 27.92
N ASP A 478 -9.69 13.48 28.87
CA ASP A 478 -8.97 13.13 30.09
C ASP A 478 -8.29 11.76 29.92
N ILE A 479 -6.97 11.77 30.04
CA ILE A 479 -6.12 10.57 30.04
C ILE A 479 -5.43 10.34 31.40
N SER A 480 -5.96 10.93 32.48
CA SER A 480 -5.42 10.81 33.84
C SER A 480 -5.27 9.37 34.31
N PHE A 481 -6.15 8.47 33.85
CA PHE A 481 -6.07 7.05 34.15
C PHE A 481 -4.76 6.39 33.71
N LEU A 482 -4.12 6.88 32.63
CA LEU A 482 -2.87 6.31 32.11
C LEU A 482 -1.75 6.35 33.15
N SER A 483 -1.75 7.36 34.04
CA SER A 483 -0.74 7.52 35.09
C SER A 483 -0.56 6.28 35.98
N LYS A 484 -1.56 5.39 36.07
CA LYS A 484 -1.50 4.16 36.87
C LYS A 484 -0.68 3.05 36.21
N TYR A 485 -0.58 3.01 34.88
CA TYR A 485 -0.08 1.85 34.13
C TYR A 485 1.39 2.02 33.73
N LYS A 486 2.28 1.94 34.73
CA LYS A 486 3.72 2.24 34.59
C LYS A 486 4.51 1.30 33.66
N ASN A 487 3.92 0.15 33.30
CA ASN A 487 4.55 -0.83 32.39
C ASN A 487 4.40 -0.46 30.92
N LEU A 488 3.57 0.55 30.60
CA LEU A 488 3.36 0.98 29.22
C LEU A 488 4.67 1.52 28.61
N THR A 489 5.01 0.93 27.47
CA THR A 489 6.10 1.31 26.57
C THR A 489 5.58 1.93 25.28
N LEU A 490 4.33 1.63 24.91
CA LEU A 490 3.63 2.20 23.76
C LEU A 490 2.28 2.77 24.20
N VAL A 491 2.02 4.02 23.82
CA VAL A 491 0.70 4.64 23.93
C VAL A 491 0.38 5.30 22.59
N ALA A 492 -0.72 4.88 21.97
CA ALA A 492 -1.33 5.58 20.86
C ALA A 492 -2.69 6.14 21.30
N ALA A 493 -2.89 7.43 21.09
CA ALA A 493 -4.11 8.14 21.46
C ALA A 493 -4.43 9.27 20.45
N ALA A 494 -4.17 9.01 19.18
CA ALA A 494 -4.43 9.98 18.11
C ALA A 494 -5.93 10.21 17.90
N ASP A 495 -6.26 11.33 17.24
CA ASP A 495 -7.64 11.69 16.88
C ASP A 495 -8.60 11.66 18.07
N ASN A 496 -8.16 12.32 19.14
CA ASN A 496 -8.96 12.55 20.33
C ASN A 496 -9.11 14.07 20.53
N GLY A 497 -9.55 14.49 21.72
CA GLY A 497 -9.60 15.89 22.13
C GLY A 497 -8.65 16.18 23.28
N ILE A 498 -7.48 15.54 23.31
CA ILE A 498 -6.53 15.63 24.43
C ILE A 498 -5.81 16.97 24.36
N GLU A 499 -5.81 17.66 25.50
CA GLU A 499 -5.08 18.93 25.71
C GLU A 499 -3.99 18.74 26.77
N ASP A 500 -4.31 18.01 27.86
CA ASP A 500 -3.43 17.79 28.99
C ASP A 500 -2.76 16.41 28.94
N ILE A 501 -1.44 16.42 28.71
CA ILE A 501 -0.60 15.21 28.67
C ILE A 501 0.24 15.00 29.94
N ARG A 502 0.00 15.75 31.04
CA ARG A 502 0.69 15.54 32.34
C ARG A 502 0.70 14.08 32.81
N PRO A 503 -0.36 13.27 32.61
CA PRO A 503 -0.34 11.86 33.01
C PRO A 503 0.75 11.02 32.33
N LEU A 504 1.11 11.36 31.08
CA LEU A 504 2.11 10.62 30.30
C LEU A 504 3.52 10.80 30.86
N GLY A 505 3.84 11.96 31.43
CA GLY A 505 5.13 12.23 32.09
C GLY A 505 5.42 11.34 33.30
N GLN A 506 4.43 10.57 33.75
CA GLN A 506 4.56 9.60 34.82
C GLN A 506 4.76 8.16 34.32
N LEU A 507 4.97 7.93 33.02
CA LEU A 507 5.19 6.61 32.41
C LEU A 507 6.68 6.40 32.08
N PRO A 508 7.51 5.92 33.04
CA PRO A 508 8.97 5.96 32.91
C PRO A 508 9.54 5.05 31.82
N ASN A 509 8.74 4.08 31.35
CA ASN A 509 9.16 3.09 30.34
C ASN A 509 8.67 3.42 28.93
N LEU A 510 8.03 4.60 28.75
CA LEU A 510 7.44 4.98 27.48
C LEU A 510 8.53 5.20 26.41
N LYS A 511 8.36 4.54 25.26
CA LYS A 511 9.28 4.53 24.13
C LYS A 511 8.60 5.01 22.85
N PHE A 512 7.34 4.64 22.65
CA PHE A 512 6.57 4.95 21.45
C PHE A 512 5.33 5.72 21.84
N LEU A 513 5.19 6.94 21.31
CA LEU A 513 4.09 7.82 21.64
C LEU A 513 3.47 8.41 20.38
N VAL A 514 2.18 8.11 20.17
CA VAL A 514 1.38 8.64 19.05
C VAL A 514 0.25 9.48 19.61
N LEU A 515 0.28 10.78 19.32
CA LEU A 515 -0.64 11.81 19.83
C LEU A 515 -1.12 12.75 18.71
N SER A 516 -0.99 12.33 17.46
CA SER A 516 -1.44 13.03 16.26
C SER A 516 -2.91 13.48 16.36
N ASN A 517 -3.26 14.59 15.72
CA ASN A 517 -4.64 15.09 15.66
C ASN A 517 -5.28 15.28 17.05
N ASN A 518 -4.62 16.05 17.92
CA ASN A 518 -5.15 16.44 19.23
C ASN A 518 -5.09 17.97 19.39
N LYS A 519 -5.13 18.47 20.62
CA LYS A 519 -5.09 19.91 20.94
C LYS A 519 -3.94 20.24 21.90
N ILE A 520 -2.85 19.48 21.80
CA ILE A 520 -1.71 19.60 22.71
C ILE A 520 -0.90 20.83 22.32
N SER A 521 -0.45 21.60 23.30
CA SER A 521 0.45 22.75 23.13
C SER A 521 1.66 22.71 24.07
N ASP A 522 1.54 22.03 25.22
CA ASP A 522 2.60 21.92 26.22
C ASP A 522 3.24 20.53 26.23
N LEU A 523 4.52 20.45 25.85
CA LEU A 523 5.32 19.22 25.89
C LEU A 523 6.08 19.04 27.21
N SER A 524 5.97 19.95 28.18
CA SER A 524 6.70 19.87 29.46
C SER A 524 6.60 18.51 30.17
N PRO A 525 5.46 17.78 30.13
CA PRO A 525 5.38 16.45 30.74
C PRO A 525 6.31 15.41 30.10
N LEU A 526 6.70 15.60 28.84
CA LEU A 526 7.57 14.66 28.13
C LEU A 526 9.03 14.78 28.55
N ALA A 527 9.45 15.84 29.26
CA ALA A 527 10.84 16.08 29.65
C ALA A 527 11.46 14.91 30.43
N SER A 528 10.69 14.28 31.32
CA SER A 528 11.13 13.13 32.14
C SER A 528 11.25 11.80 31.37
N LEU A 529 10.74 11.71 30.13
CA LEU A 529 10.68 10.47 29.36
C LEU A 529 12.00 10.19 28.64
N HIS A 530 13.03 9.74 29.37
CA HIS A 530 14.38 9.53 28.82
C HIS A 530 14.50 8.33 27.86
N GLN A 531 13.52 7.42 27.87
CA GLN A 531 13.47 6.25 26.99
C GLN A 531 12.67 6.49 25.70
N LEU A 532 12.11 7.69 25.49
CA LEU A 532 11.30 8.01 24.32
C LEU A 532 12.14 7.87 23.04
N GLN A 533 11.67 7.04 22.12
CA GLN A 533 12.31 6.68 20.84
C GLN A 533 11.56 7.30 19.66
N GLU A 534 10.24 7.21 19.67
CA GLU A 534 9.41 7.72 18.59
C GLU A 534 8.29 8.59 19.16
N LEU A 535 8.14 9.78 18.57
CA LEU A 535 7.13 10.76 18.94
C LEU A 535 6.40 11.26 17.70
N HIS A 536 5.13 10.88 17.57
CA HIS A 536 4.23 11.41 16.55
C HIS A 536 3.25 12.37 17.21
N ILE A 537 3.32 13.65 16.85
CA ILE A 537 2.49 14.71 17.43
C ILE A 537 2.05 15.72 16.35
N ASP A 538 1.91 15.25 15.13
CA ASP A 538 1.42 16.05 14.02
C ASP A 538 -0.02 16.54 14.26
N ASN A 539 -0.37 17.66 13.62
CA ASN A 539 -1.66 18.32 13.75
C ASN A 539 -2.06 18.59 15.21
N ASN A 540 -1.19 19.30 15.92
CA ASN A 540 -1.39 19.83 17.27
C ASN A 540 -1.09 21.35 17.27
N GLN A 541 -0.83 21.94 18.45
CA GLN A 541 -0.52 23.36 18.64
C GLN A 541 0.87 23.54 19.28
N ILE A 542 1.83 22.71 18.89
CA ILE A 542 3.18 22.71 19.45
C ILE A 542 3.99 23.88 18.90
N THR A 543 4.67 24.58 19.81
CA THR A 543 5.58 25.69 19.48
C THR A 543 6.97 25.47 20.06
N ASP A 544 7.07 25.04 21.32
CA ASP A 544 8.32 24.78 22.02
C ASP A 544 8.70 23.28 22.03
N LEU A 545 9.93 22.99 21.59
CA LEU A 545 10.52 21.64 21.57
C LEU A 545 11.57 21.42 22.66
N SER A 546 11.84 22.42 23.51
CA SER A 546 12.79 22.31 24.62
C SER A 546 12.56 21.08 25.51
N PRO A 547 11.32 20.62 25.80
CA PRO A 547 11.09 19.42 26.63
C PRO A 547 11.51 18.11 25.95
N VAL A 548 11.60 18.07 24.63
CA VAL A 548 12.02 16.88 23.86
C VAL A 548 13.45 16.97 23.33
N SER A 549 14.10 18.11 23.52
CA SER A 549 15.53 18.27 23.26
C SER A 549 16.39 17.43 24.20
N HIS A 550 17.58 17.08 23.73
CA HIS A 550 18.61 16.28 24.41
C HIS A 550 18.18 14.86 24.79
N LYS A 551 17.11 14.33 24.18
CA LYS A 551 16.67 12.95 24.37
C LYS A 551 17.56 11.99 23.60
N GLU A 552 18.46 11.33 24.33
CA GLU A 552 19.45 10.36 23.81
C GLU A 552 18.87 9.10 23.16
N SER A 553 17.56 8.86 23.30
CA SER A 553 16.88 7.71 22.71
C SER A 553 16.02 8.07 21.51
N LEU A 554 15.75 9.36 21.27
CA LEU A 554 14.77 9.83 20.28
C LEU A 554 15.35 9.72 18.87
N THR A 555 14.72 8.89 18.04
CA THR A 555 15.16 8.58 16.66
C THR A 555 14.18 9.05 15.61
N VAL A 556 12.88 9.15 15.93
CA VAL A 556 11.83 9.60 15.00
C VAL A 556 10.96 10.66 15.66
N VAL A 557 10.75 11.77 14.97
CA VAL A 557 9.79 12.79 15.38
C VAL A 557 8.95 13.26 14.19
N ASP A 558 7.64 13.22 14.35
CA ASP A 558 6.70 13.88 13.44
C ASP A 558 6.03 15.07 14.12
N LEU A 559 6.32 16.26 13.59
CA LEU A 559 5.83 17.57 14.00
C LEU A 559 4.96 18.22 12.92
N SER A 560 4.60 17.48 11.88
CA SER A 560 3.87 18.03 10.74
C SER A 560 2.59 18.74 11.19
N ARG A 561 2.16 19.79 10.49
CA ARG A 561 0.93 20.54 10.80
C ARG A 561 0.92 21.18 12.20
N ASN A 562 2.09 21.40 12.82
CA ASN A 562 2.26 22.33 13.94
C ASN A 562 2.81 23.65 13.39
N ALA A 563 1.90 24.54 12.95
CA ALA A 563 2.24 25.67 12.10
C ALA A 563 3.36 26.57 12.66
N ASP A 564 3.38 26.79 13.98
CA ASP A 564 4.29 27.71 14.67
C ASP A 564 5.44 27.00 15.41
N VAL A 565 5.77 25.77 15.03
CA VAL A 565 6.85 25.00 15.66
C VAL A 565 8.22 25.65 15.48
N ASP A 566 8.97 25.83 16.56
CA ASP A 566 10.34 26.34 16.54
C ASP A 566 11.37 25.21 16.65
N LEU A 567 12.05 24.92 15.53
CA LEU A 567 13.10 23.90 15.46
C LEU A 567 14.45 24.35 16.06
N ALA A 568 14.63 25.63 16.41
CA ALA A 568 15.91 26.14 16.90
C ALA A 568 16.35 25.45 18.21
N THR A 569 15.38 25.01 19.02
CA THR A 569 15.60 24.35 20.31
C THR A 569 15.75 22.83 20.20
N LEU A 570 15.47 22.22 19.04
CA LEU A 570 15.55 20.78 18.86
C LEU A 570 17.02 20.33 18.72
N GLN A 571 17.52 19.66 19.76
CA GLN A 571 18.86 19.05 19.76
C GLN A 571 18.75 17.59 20.20
N ALA A 572 18.41 16.69 19.29
CA ALA A 572 18.27 15.27 19.58
C ALA A 572 19.43 14.50 18.91
N PRO A 573 20.47 14.11 19.65
CA PRO A 573 21.72 13.64 19.05
C PRO A 573 21.58 12.34 18.27
N LYS A 574 20.52 11.54 18.49
CA LYS A 574 20.24 10.31 17.75
C LYS A 574 19.01 10.41 16.84
N LEU A 575 18.50 11.61 16.59
CA LEU A 575 17.37 11.80 15.69
C LEU A 575 17.79 11.40 14.28
N GLU A 576 17.09 10.43 13.70
CA GLU A 576 17.36 9.86 12.37
C GLU A 576 16.35 10.35 11.33
N THR A 577 15.09 10.53 11.76
CA THR A 577 13.97 10.95 10.91
C THR A 577 13.20 12.11 11.53
N LEU A 578 12.99 13.16 10.75
CA LEU A 578 12.21 14.33 11.14
C LEU A 578 11.19 14.66 10.06
N MET A 579 9.93 14.80 10.46
CA MET A 579 8.83 15.24 9.60
C MET A 579 8.27 16.55 10.13
N VAL A 580 8.27 17.59 9.30
CA VAL A 580 7.84 18.96 9.62
C VAL A 580 7.02 19.54 8.46
N ASN A 581 6.20 18.69 7.86
CA ASN A 581 5.35 19.08 6.73
C ASN A 581 4.28 20.07 7.17
N ASP A 582 3.86 20.98 6.29
CA ASP A 582 2.80 21.96 6.59
C ASP A 582 3.11 22.82 7.85
N THR A 583 4.37 23.25 7.98
CA THR A 583 4.85 24.13 9.05
C THR A 583 5.31 25.49 8.50
N LYS A 584 5.74 26.41 9.36
CA LYS A 584 6.37 27.67 8.93
C LYS A 584 7.90 27.62 8.91
N VAL A 585 8.51 26.43 8.93
CA VAL A 585 9.96 26.28 8.93
C VAL A 585 10.54 26.85 7.63
N SER A 586 11.50 27.77 7.75
CA SER A 586 12.04 28.53 6.62
C SER A 586 13.55 28.39 6.41
N HIS A 587 14.25 27.66 7.28
CA HIS A 587 15.70 27.43 7.18
C HIS A 587 16.11 26.07 7.76
N LEU A 588 17.27 25.56 7.33
CA LEU A 588 17.79 24.24 7.73
C LEU A 588 18.85 24.28 8.85
N ASP A 589 19.00 25.42 9.54
CA ASP A 589 20.00 25.61 10.60
C ASP A 589 19.91 24.61 11.76
N PHE A 590 18.77 23.94 11.96
CA PHE A 590 18.59 22.90 12.97
C PHE A 590 19.40 21.63 12.66
N LEU A 591 19.82 21.40 11.42
CA LEU A 591 20.62 20.23 11.04
C LEU A 591 21.94 20.16 11.80
N LYS A 592 22.56 21.32 12.08
CA LYS A 592 23.82 21.38 12.85
C LYS A 592 23.70 20.83 14.27
N ASN A 593 22.48 20.87 14.83
CA ASN A 593 22.17 20.43 16.18
C ASN A 593 21.65 18.97 16.22
N ASN A 594 21.39 18.37 15.06
CA ASN A 594 20.83 17.03 14.91
C ASN A 594 21.72 16.19 13.98
N PRO A 595 22.95 15.85 14.42
CA PRO A 595 24.01 15.35 13.55
C PRO A 595 23.76 13.95 12.97
N ASN A 596 22.77 13.21 13.47
CA ASN A 596 22.39 11.89 12.96
C ASN A 596 21.17 11.93 12.03
N LEU A 597 20.63 13.12 11.72
CA LEU A 597 19.42 13.24 10.91
C LEU A 597 19.72 12.84 9.45
N SER A 598 19.14 11.71 9.06
CA SER A 598 19.38 11.05 7.77
C SER A 598 18.20 11.19 6.80
N SER A 599 16.99 11.38 7.32
CA SER A 599 15.76 11.55 6.56
C SER A 599 14.97 12.77 7.04
N LEU A 600 14.64 13.67 6.12
CA LEU A 600 13.89 14.90 6.40
C LEU A 600 12.72 15.04 5.42
N SER A 601 11.52 15.21 5.95
CA SER A 601 10.34 15.64 5.19
C SER A 601 9.93 17.02 5.67
N ILE A 602 9.96 18.01 4.78
CA ILE A 602 9.68 19.44 5.02
C ILE A 602 8.83 20.01 3.87
N ASN A 603 7.84 19.24 3.46
CA ASN A 603 6.89 19.58 2.40
C ASN A 603 5.94 20.69 2.85
N ARG A 604 5.57 21.59 1.94
CA ARG A 604 4.65 22.71 2.16
C ARG A 604 5.00 23.56 3.38
N ALA A 605 6.31 23.79 3.57
CA ALA A 605 6.84 24.70 4.58
C ALA A 605 7.10 26.09 3.98
N GLN A 606 8.15 26.79 4.45
CA GLN A 606 8.51 28.13 3.97
C GLN A 606 9.98 28.23 3.54
N LEU A 607 10.61 27.13 3.14
CA LEU A 607 12.00 27.14 2.68
C LEU A 607 12.15 27.99 1.41
N GLN A 608 13.12 28.90 1.42
CA GLN A 608 13.50 29.70 0.23
C GLN A 608 14.80 29.21 -0.42
N SER A 609 15.58 28.41 0.30
CA SER A 609 16.81 27.78 -0.16
C SER A 609 17.06 26.48 0.59
N LEU A 610 17.97 25.65 0.08
CA LEU A 610 18.51 24.48 0.77
C LEU A 610 19.77 24.82 1.59
N GLU A 611 20.08 26.10 1.76
CA GLU A 611 21.26 26.51 2.52
C GLU A 611 21.17 26.01 3.97
N GLY A 612 22.29 25.53 4.49
CA GLY A 612 22.37 24.86 5.80
C GLY A 612 22.34 23.33 5.70
N ILE A 613 21.95 22.76 4.56
CA ILE A 613 21.98 21.31 4.33
C ILE A 613 23.41 20.72 4.42
N GLU A 614 24.43 21.51 4.09
CA GLU A 614 25.86 21.13 4.21
C GLU A 614 26.26 20.73 5.63
N ALA A 615 25.52 21.22 6.65
CA ALA A 615 25.84 20.94 8.04
C ALA A 615 25.65 19.46 8.41
N SER A 616 24.86 18.71 7.64
CA SER A 616 24.68 17.27 7.83
C SER A 616 25.58 16.47 6.92
N SER A 617 26.44 15.65 7.53
CA SER A 617 27.27 14.66 6.83
C SER A 617 26.58 13.32 6.61
N VAL A 618 25.34 13.16 7.08
CA VAL A 618 24.61 11.88 7.05
C VAL A 618 23.21 11.98 6.46
N ILE A 619 22.76 13.17 6.03
CA ILE A 619 21.47 13.33 5.37
C ILE A 619 21.48 12.58 4.04
N VAL A 620 20.54 11.64 3.86
CA VAL A 620 20.42 10.78 2.67
C VAL A 620 19.18 11.13 1.86
N ARG A 621 18.07 11.47 2.54
CA ARG A 621 16.78 11.77 1.93
C ARG A 621 16.25 13.11 2.40
N VAL A 622 15.89 13.98 1.45
CA VAL A 622 15.15 15.21 1.70
C VAL A 622 13.96 15.30 0.77
N GLU A 623 12.77 15.47 1.35
CA GLU A 623 11.55 15.85 0.67
C GLU A 623 11.20 17.29 1.06
N ALA A 624 11.14 18.19 0.09
CA ALA A 624 10.87 19.61 0.27
C ALA A 624 9.88 20.13 -0.80
N GLU A 625 8.85 19.33 -1.10
CA GLU A 625 7.78 19.68 -2.05
C GLU A 625 7.06 20.97 -1.62
N GLY A 626 6.63 21.80 -2.56
CA GLY A 626 5.68 22.90 -2.27
C GLY A 626 6.27 24.01 -1.41
N ASN A 627 7.58 24.24 -1.50
CA ASN A 627 8.28 25.34 -0.83
C ASN A 627 8.49 26.53 -1.79
N GLN A 628 9.38 27.45 -1.43
CA GLN A 628 9.73 28.66 -2.20
C GLN A 628 11.18 28.63 -2.67
N ILE A 629 11.76 27.44 -2.88
CA ILE A 629 13.17 27.26 -3.22
C ILE A 629 13.43 27.77 -4.63
N LYS A 630 14.39 28.71 -4.77
CA LYS A 630 14.72 29.36 -6.06
C LYS A 630 15.99 28.87 -6.70
N SER A 631 16.87 28.23 -5.93
CA SER A 631 18.20 27.81 -6.39
C SER A 631 18.66 26.55 -5.66
N LEU A 632 19.39 25.70 -6.39
CA LEU A 632 20.13 24.56 -5.86
C LEU A 632 21.58 24.91 -5.49
N VAL A 633 22.01 26.16 -5.70
CA VAL A 633 23.36 26.60 -5.37
C VAL A 633 23.55 26.66 -3.87
N LEU A 634 24.63 26.02 -3.41
CA LEU A 634 25.02 25.96 -2.01
C LEU A 634 26.35 26.68 -1.77
N LYS A 635 26.58 27.11 -0.53
CA LYS A 635 27.86 27.72 -0.12
C LYS A 635 29.00 26.71 -0.13
N ASP A 636 28.72 25.48 0.31
CA ASP A 636 29.65 24.36 0.30
C ASP A 636 29.05 23.17 -0.47
N LYS A 637 29.65 21.99 -0.35
CA LYS A 637 29.16 20.76 -0.98
C LYS A 637 28.45 19.88 0.02
N GLN A 638 27.38 19.24 -0.42
CA GLN A 638 26.66 18.20 0.31
C GLN A 638 27.08 16.83 -0.25
N GLY A 639 27.60 15.96 0.62
CA GLY A 639 28.27 14.71 0.20
C GLY A 639 27.50 13.40 0.38
N SER A 640 26.37 13.40 1.09
CA SER A 640 25.66 12.18 1.52
C SER A 640 24.24 12.03 0.96
N LEU A 641 23.64 13.11 0.46
CA LEU A 641 22.27 13.17 -0.01
C LEU A 641 22.17 12.43 -1.34
N THR A 642 21.37 11.37 -1.37
CA THR A 642 21.13 10.56 -2.57
C THR A 642 19.74 10.80 -3.14
N PHE A 643 18.78 11.26 -2.33
CA PHE A 643 17.43 11.57 -2.76
C PHE A 643 17.05 13.01 -2.39
N LEU A 644 16.67 13.79 -3.39
CA LEU A 644 16.14 15.14 -3.22
C LEU A 644 14.86 15.32 -4.03
N ASP A 645 13.77 15.65 -3.33
CA ASP A 645 12.53 16.09 -3.95
C ASP A 645 12.28 17.57 -3.63
N VAL A 646 12.24 18.41 -4.67
CA VAL A 646 11.92 19.83 -4.61
C VAL A 646 10.80 20.16 -5.61
N THR A 647 9.85 19.23 -5.77
CA THR A 647 8.66 19.41 -6.59
C THR A 647 7.86 20.65 -6.15
N GLY A 648 7.24 21.38 -7.08
CA GLY A 648 6.35 22.48 -6.72
C GLY A 648 7.06 23.68 -6.08
N ASN A 649 8.29 23.97 -6.51
CA ASN A 649 9.10 25.09 -6.02
C ASN A 649 9.22 26.21 -7.08
N GLN A 650 10.21 27.10 -6.93
CA GLN A 650 10.43 28.27 -7.79
C GLN A 650 11.77 28.21 -8.54
N LEU A 651 12.29 27.01 -8.81
CA LEU A 651 13.55 26.83 -9.53
C LEU A 651 13.42 27.31 -10.98
N THR A 652 14.33 28.17 -11.41
CA THR A 652 14.47 28.60 -12.82
C THR A 652 15.70 28.01 -13.51
N SER A 653 16.57 27.35 -12.75
CA SER A 653 17.79 26.69 -13.24
C SER A 653 18.13 25.48 -12.36
N LEU A 654 18.85 24.52 -12.92
CA LEU A 654 19.47 23.39 -12.21
C LEU A 654 20.94 23.64 -11.84
N GLU A 655 21.48 24.82 -12.14
CA GLU A 655 22.82 25.19 -11.69
C GLU A 655 22.89 25.09 -10.15
N GLY A 656 23.98 24.53 -9.65
CA GLY A 656 24.12 24.15 -8.25
C GLY A 656 23.83 22.68 -7.94
N VAL A 657 23.23 21.91 -8.85
CA VAL A 657 23.03 20.45 -8.65
C VAL A 657 24.35 19.70 -8.39
N ASN A 658 25.47 20.20 -8.91
CA ASN A 658 26.81 19.65 -8.66
C ASN A 658 27.37 19.95 -7.25
N ASN A 659 26.68 20.76 -6.44
CA ASN A 659 26.98 20.88 -5.01
C ASN A 659 26.61 19.58 -4.26
N PHE A 660 25.68 18.78 -4.78
CA PHE A 660 25.27 17.49 -4.19
C PHE A 660 26.06 16.34 -4.83
N THR A 661 27.17 15.92 -4.23
CA THR A 661 28.14 15.03 -4.88
C THR A 661 27.79 13.54 -4.84
N ALA A 662 26.72 13.17 -4.14
CA ALA A 662 26.21 11.80 -4.07
C ALA A 662 24.76 11.68 -4.58
N LEU A 663 24.19 12.75 -5.13
CA LEU A 663 22.78 12.80 -5.50
C LEU A 663 22.51 11.84 -6.66
N ASP A 664 21.55 10.94 -6.45
CA ASP A 664 21.17 9.87 -7.37
C ASP A 664 19.76 10.13 -7.96
N ILE A 665 18.81 10.47 -7.09
CA ILE A 665 17.42 10.74 -7.44
C ILE A 665 17.12 12.21 -7.19
N LEU A 666 16.68 12.91 -8.25
CA LEU A 666 16.31 14.31 -8.20
C LEU A 666 14.91 14.54 -8.79
N SER A 667 13.96 14.98 -7.98
CA SER A 667 12.68 15.49 -8.47
C SER A 667 12.64 17.01 -8.42
N VAL A 668 12.43 17.63 -9.58
CA VAL A 668 12.28 19.08 -9.79
C VAL A 668 10.99 19.37 -10.57
N SER A 669 10.00 18.48 -10.45
CA SER A 669 8.70 18.62 -11.11
C SER A 669 7.98 19.92 -10.69
N LYS A 670 7.11 20.46 -11.54
CA LYS A 670 6.28 21.65 -11.21
C LYS A 670 7.10 22.86 -10.75
N ASN A 671 8.22 23.13 -11.41
CA ASN A 671 9.06 24.32 -11.21
C ASN A 671 8.93 25.29 -12.40
N GLN A 672 9.87 26.23 -12.54
CA GLN A 672 9.88 27.27 -13.57
C GLN A 672 11.08 27.12 -14.52
N LEU A 673 11.60 25.89 -14.70
CA LEU A 673 12.75 25.63 -15.57
C LEU A 673 12.41 25.88 -17.03
N THR A 674 13.28 26.60 -17.75
CA THR A 674 13.16 26.79 -19.21
C THR A 674 14.17 25.95 -20.00
N ASN A 675 15.19 25.41 -19.32
CA ASN A 675 16.17 24.48 -19.86
C ASN A 675 16.82 23.70 -18.70
N VAL A 676 17.65 22.71 -19.04
CA VAL A 676 18.38 21.85 -18.09
C VAL A 676 19.89 22.05 -18.18
N ASN A 677 20.34 23.19 -18.71
CA ASN A 677 21.75 23.43 -18.95
C ASN A 677 22.52 23.62 -17.65
N LEU A 678 23.70 23.01 -17.61
CA LEU A 678 24.66 23.14 -16.51
C LEU A 678 25.99 23.66 -17.05
N SER A 679 26.70 24.44 -16.23
CA SER A 679 28.08 24.83 -16.53
C SER A 679 29.04 23.62 -16.63
N LYS A 680 28.73 22.56 -15.89
CA LYS A 680 29.42 21.26 -15.89
C LYS A 680 28.39 20.13 -15.81
N PRO A 681 28.50 19.07 -16.63
CA PRO A 681 27.59 17.94 -16.54
C PRO A 681 27.63 17.26 -15.15
N ASN A 682 26.47 16.96 -14.59
CA ASN A 682 26.32 16.16 -13.39
C ASN A 682 26.45 14.67 -13.73
N LYS A 683 27.25 13.94 -12.95
CA LYS A 683 27.60 12.53 -13.25
C LYS A 683 27.01 11.52 -12.26
N THR A 684 26.21 11.98 -11.32
CA THR A 684 25.75 11.15 -10.20
C THR A 684 24.26 10.89 -10.28
N VAL A 685 23.46 11.85 -10.74
CA VAL A 685 22.01 11.70 -10.86
C VAL A 685 21.71 10.67 -11.94
N THR A 686 20.99 9.60 -11.57
CA THR A 686 20.57 8.54 -12.49
C THR A 686 19.07 8.54 -12.75
N ASN A 687 18.28 9.12 -11.84
CA ASN A 687 16.85 9.31 -11.99
C ASN A 687 16.48 10.79 -11.80
N ILE A 688 15.88 11.40 -12.82
CA ILE A 688 15.47 12.81 -12.77
C ILE A 688 14.04 13.06 -13.26
N ASP A 689 13.21 13.70 -12.43
CA ASP A 689 11.89 14.18 -12.82
C ASP A 689 11.91 15.69 -13.07
N ILE A 690 11.81 16.08 -14.34
CA ILE A 690 11.69 17.47 -14.82
C ILE A 690 10.28 17.81 -15.32
N SER A 691 9.28 16.99 -15.00
CA SER A 691 7.91 17.17 -15.48
C SER A 691 7.30 18.51 -15.06
N HIS A 692 6.30 18.98 -15.80
CA HIS A 692 5.53 20.18 -15.52
C HIS A 692 6.39 21.46 -15.33
N ASN A 693 7.43 21.61 -16.15
CA ASN A 693 8.23 22.83 -16.25
C ASN A 693 7.91 23.57 -17.57
N ASN A 694 8.75 24.53 -17.98
CA ASN A 694 8.63 25.32 -19.21
C ASN A 694 9.78 25.07 -20.19
N ILE A 695 10.35 23.85 -20.19
CA ILE A 695 11.45 23.46 -21.08
C ILE A 695 10.91 23.29 -22.50
N SER A 696 11.58 23.84 -23.51
CA SER A 696 11.13 23.71 -24.91
C SER A 696 11.11 22.24 -25.35
N LEU A 697 10.11 21.87 -26.14
CA LEU A 697 10.02 20.53 -26.73
C LEU A 697 11.22 20.21 -27.64
N ALA A 698 11.84 21.22 -28.24
CA ALA A 698 13.06 21.03 -29.04
C ALA A 698 14.24 20.51 -28.20
N ASP A 699 14.38 20.99 -26.95
CA ASP A 699 15.39 20.51 -26.01
C ASP A 699 15.06 19.12 -25.45
N LEU A 700 13.81 18.69 -25.59
CA LEU A 700 13.29 17.43 -25.10
C LEU A 700 13.18 16.33 -26.16
N LYS A 701 13.79 16.55 -27.32
CA LYS A 701 13.88 15.52 -28.36
C LYS A 701 14.63 14.30 -27.83
N LEU A 702 14.04 13.12 -28.01
CA LEU A 702 14.61 11.85 -27.54
C LEU A 702 15.74 11.38 -28.46
N ASN A 703 16.79 10.84 -27.85
CA ASN A 703 17.85 10.11 -28.54
C ASN A 703 17.46 8.62 -28.74
N GLU A 704 18.38 7.82 -29.29
CA GLU A 704 18.18 6.37 -29.53
C GLU A 704 17.92 5.56 -28.24
N GLN A 705 18.39 6.08 -27.10
CA GLN A 705 18.18 5.48 -25.78
C GLN A 705 16.87 5.95 -25.12
N HIS A 706 16.01 6.67 -25.86
CA HIS A 706 14.76 7.25 -25.35
C HIS A 706 14.96 8.26 -24.20
N ILE A 707 16.11 8.93 -24.18
CA ILE A 707 16.45 9.98 -23.21
C ILE A 707 16.51 11.34 -23.95
N PRO A 708 15.98 12.44 -23.37
CA PRO A 708 16.14 13.77 -23.96
C PRO A 708 17.59 14.15 -24.22
N GLU A 709 17.89 14.68 -25.42
CA GLU A 709 19.25 15.07 -25.81
C GLU A 709 19.87 16.08 -24.81
N ALA A 710 19.09 17.06 -24.33
CA ALA A 710 19.55 18.02 -23.33
C ALA A 710 19.85 17.37 -21.96
N ILE A 711 19.07 16.37 -21.55
CA ILE A 711 19.33 15.59 -20.33
C ILE A 711 20.57 14.73 -20.50
N ALA A 712 20.69 13.96 -21.59
CA ALA A 712 21.87 13.12 -21.85
C ALA A 712 23.18 13.94 -21.87
N LYS A 713 23.12 15.19 -22.35
CA LYS A 713 24.26 16.11 -22.35
C LYS A 713 24.65 16.61 -20.95
N ASN A 714 23.67 16.99 -20.14
CA ASN A 714 23.90 17.64 -18.84
C ASN A 714 23.94 16.64 -17.66
N PHE A 715 23.30 15.49 -17.81
CA PHE A 715 23.17 14.42 -16.83
C PHE A 715 23.45 13.05 -17.49
N PRO A 716 24.69 12.78 -17.93
CA PRO A 716 25.04 11.57 -18.68
C PRO A 716 24.82 10.23 -17.95
N ALA A 717 24.55 10.23 -16.64
CA ALA A 717 24.26 9.03 -15.87
C ALA A 717 22.75 8.69 -15.80
N VAL A 718 21.88 9.56 -16.32
CA VAL A 718 20.43 9.38 -16.29
C VAL A 718 20.01 8.25 -17.22
N TYR A 719 19.18 7.36 -16.71
CA TYR A 719 18.49 6.32 -17.48
C TYR A 719 17.00 6.18 -17.13
N GLU A 720 16.54 6.86 -16.08
CA GLU A 720 15.14 6.86 -15.63
C GLU A 720 14.69 8.30 -15.31
N GLY A 721 13.39 8.58 -15.41
CA GLY A 721 12.86 9.91 -15.11
C GLY A 721 11.54 10.24 -15.79
N SER A 722 11.06 11.45 -15.57
CA SER A 722 9.85 11.99 -16.22
C SER A 722 10.07 13.39 -16.76
N MET A 723 9.41 13.70 -17.88
CA MET A 723 9.52 14.97 -18.61
C MET A 723 8.16 15.49 -19.09
N VAL A 724 7.08 14.84 -18.68
CA VAL A 724 5.71 15.14 -19.13
C VAL A 724 5.32 16.56 -18.76
N GLY A 725 4.50 17.23 -19.57
CA GLY A 725 3.94 18.55 -19.24
C GLY A 725 4.90 19.74 -19.43
N ASN A 726 6.03 19.53 -20.11
CA ASN A 726 6.92 20.60 -20.57
C ASN A 726 6.42 21.27 -21.87
N GLY A 727 7.09 22.34 -22.28
CA GLY A 727 6.81 23.15 -23.45
C GLY A 727 6.83 24.65 -23.12
N THR A 728 7.21 25.48 -24.09
CA THR A 728 7.03 26.94 -23.97
C THR A 728 5.55 27.31 -23.90
N ALA A 729 5.24 28.56 -23.56
CA ALA A 729 3.86 29.03 -23.55
C ALA A 729 3.20 28.85 -24.93
N GLU A 730 3.93 29.13 -26.01
CA GLU A 730 3.48 28.96 -27.38
C GLU A 730 3.33 27.48 -27.76
N GLU A 731 4.28 26.62 -27.39
CA GLU A 731 4.19 25.18 -27.63
C GLU A 731 2.98 24.57 -26.90
N LYS A 732 2.77 24.94 -25.64
CA LYS A 732 1.61 24.53 -24.84
C LYS A 732 0.30 25.03 -25.45
N ALA A 733 0.25 26.28 -25.90
CA ALA A 733 -0.92 26.82 -26.59
C ALA A 733 -1.18 26.11 -27.92
N ALA A 734 -0.15 25.85 -28.73
CA ALA A 734 -0.27 25.13 -30.00
C ALA A 734 -0.71 23.68 -29.80
N MET A 735 -0.19 22.99 -28.78
CA MET A 735 -0.66 21.64 -28.41
C MET A 735 -2.13 21.67 -27.97
N ALA A 736 -2.56 22.69 -27.23
CA ALA A 736 -3.96 22.85 -26.83
C ALA A 736 -4.88 23.17 -28.03
N THR A 737 -4.42 23.99 -28.99
CA THR A 737 -5.17 24.27 -30.23
C THR A 737 -5.28 23.02 -31.10
N LYS A 738 -4.19 22.29 -31.32
CA LYS A 738 -4.21 21.01 -32.05
C LYS A 738 -5.11 19.98 -31.39
N ALA A 739 -5.11 19.90 -30.05
CA ALA A 739 -6.02 19.03 -29.33
C ALA A 739 -7.49 19.41 -29.59
N LYS A 740 -7.81 20.71 -29.63
CA LYS A 740 -9.16 21.21 -29.99
C LYS A 740 -9.52 20.93 -31.44
N GLU A 741 -8.61 21.15 -32.38
CA GLU A 741 -8.82 20.86 -33.81
C GLU A 741 -9.01 19.36 -34.06
N SER A 742 -8.21 18.50 -33.40
CA SER A 742 -8.37 17.04 -33.49
C SER A 742 -9.68 16.54 -32.87
N ALA A 743 -10.18 17.22 -31.82
CA ALA A 743 -11.49 16.94 -31.25
C ALA A 743 -12.62 17.40 -32.18
N GLN A 744 -12.40 18.47 -32.93
CA GLN A 744 -13.37 19.03 -33.89
C GLN A 744 -13.44 18.19 -35.19
N GLU A 745 -12.30 17.75 -35.74
CA GLU A 745 -12.25 16.81 -36.87
C GLU A 745 -12.85 15.44 -36.52
N ALA A 746 -12.66 14.97 -35.28
CA ALA A 746 -13.32 13.75 -34.81
C ALA A 746 -14.85 13.89 -34.78
N SER A 747 -15.37 15.09 -34.47
CA SER A 747 -16.82 15.38 -34.47
C SER A 747 -17.41 15.52 -35.89
N GLU A 748 -16.65 16.05 -36.86
CA GLU A 748 -17.10 16.20 -38.26
C GLU A 748 -17.01 14.89 -39.06
N SER A 749 -16.19 13.93 -38.62
CA SER A 749 -16.10 12.60 -39.25
C SER A 749 -17.31 11.67 -39.01
N HIS A 750 -18.24 12.06 -38.14
CA HIS A 750 -19.45 11.28 -37.83
C HIS A 750 -20.68 11.65 -38.69
N ASP A 751 -20.58 12.64 -39.58
CA ASP A 751 -21.72 13.10 -40.41
C ASP A 751 -21.63 12.67 -41.89
N TYR A 752 -20.71 11.76 -42.22
CA TYR A 752 -20.45 11.31 -43.60
C TYR A 752 -20.52 9.78 -43.75
N ASN A 753 -21.61 9.14 -43.30
CA ASN A 753 -21.95 7.80 -43.79
C ASN A 753 -23.41 7.40 -43.59
N HIS A 754 -24.33 7.98 -44.36
CA HIS A 754 -25.63 7.37 -44.63
C HIS A 754 -25.92 7.41 -46.14
N ASN A 755 -25.56 6.33 -46.84
CA ASN A 755 -26.19 6.00 -48.11
C ASN A 755 -26.05 4.51 -48.46
N HIS A 756 -27.21 3.91 -48.81
CA HIS A 756 -27.44 2.62 -49.47
C HIS A 756 -27.24 1.34 -48.65
N THR A 757 -28.07 0.29 -48.69
CA THR A 757 -29.36 -0.07 -49.33
C THR A 757 -29.71 -1.46 -48.76
N TYR A 758 -30.96 -1.74 -48.41
CA TYR A 758 -31.42 -3.10 -48.07
C TYR A 758 -32.28 -3.63 -49.22
N GLU A 759 -31.91 -4.79 -49.76
CA GLU A 759 -32.76 -5.63 -50.62
C GLU A 759 -33.28 -6.82 -49.79
N ASP A 760 -34.55 -7.10 -50.00
CA ASP A 760 -35.40 -8.13 -49.40
C ASP A 760 -35.10 -9.54 -49.94
N GLU A 761 -35.30 -10.57 -49.11
CA GLU A 761 -35.83 -11.87 -49.56
C GLU A 761 -36.80 -12.46 -48.51
N GLU A 762 -38.07 -12.55 -48.93
CA GLU A 762 -39.11 -13.58 -48.71
C GLU A 762 -39.21 -14.28 -47.34
N GLY A 763 -40.32 -14.31 -46.61
CA GLY A 763 -41.73 -14.37 -47.02
C GLY A 763 -42.31 -15.73 -46.58
N HIS A 764 -43.21 -15.77 -45.59
CA HIS A 764 -44.32 -16.75 -45.53
C HIS A 764 -45.32 -16.50 -44.36
N ALA A 765 -46.54 -16.17 -44.79
CA ALA A 765 -47.87 -16.62 -44.31
C ALA A 765 -48.36 -16.27 -42.89
N HIS A 766 -49.32 -15.34 -42.85
CA HIS A 766 -50.39 -15.23 -41.85
C HIS A 766 -51.73 -15.65 -42.46
N GLU A 767 -52.52 -16.43 -41.71
CA GLU A 767 -53.95 -16.65 -41.94
C GLU A 767 -54.80 -15.78 -40.99
N HIS A 768 -55.59 -14.90 -41.61
CA HIS A 768 -57.03 -14.65 -41.45
C HIS A 768 -57.72 -14.20 -40.14
N ARG A 769 -58.64 -13.23 -40.42
CA ARG A 769 -59.90 -12.80 -39.76
C ARG A 769 -59.76 -11.71 -38.71
N ASP A 770 -60.63 -10.71 -38.55
CA ASP A 770 -61.75 -10.09 -39.29
C ASP A 770 -62.52 -9.31 -38.18
N LYS A 771 -62.87 -8.05 -38.45
CA LYS A 771 -64.11 -7.34 -38.03
C LYS A 771 -64.26 -6.64 -36.68
N ASP A 772 -64.42 -5.32 -36.83
CA ASP A 772 -65.60 -4.48 -36.54
C ASP A 772 -65.97 -4.06 -35.09
N ASP A 773 -66.04 -2.72 -34.97
CA ASP A 773 -67.18 -1.91 -34.51
C ASP A 773 -67.27 -1.27 -33.10
N HIS A 774 -67.50 0.06 -33.18
CA HIS A 774 -68.45 0.92 -32.48
C HIS A 774 -68.11 1.70 -31.18
N ASP A 775 -68.07 3.03 -31.38
CA ASP A 775 -68.98 4.10 -30.86
C ASP A 775 -68.90 4.70 -29.43
N HIS A 776 -68.85 6.06 -29.46
CA HIS A 776 -69.62 7.09 -28.70
C HIS A 776 -69.59 7.08 -27.14
N GLU A 777 -69.69 8.16 -26.34
CA GLU A 777 -70.02 9.60 -26.38
C GLU A 777 -69.67 10.15 -24.95
N HIS A 778 -69.05 11.33 -24.76
CA HIS A 778 -69.58 12.68 -24.43
C HIS A 778 -70.07 13.01 -22.98
N GLU A 779 -69.89 14.32 -22.65
CA GLU A 779 -70.38 15.19 -21.55
C GLU A 779 -69.50 15.30 -20.28
N ASP A 780 -68.82 16.43 -20.00
CA ASP A 780 -69.19 17.84 -19.67
C ASP A 780 -69.55 18.09 -18.19
N GLU A 781 -68.81 18.99 -17.52
CA GLU A 781 -69.36 20.11 -16.70
C GLU A 781 -68.26 21.02 -16.11
N ASN A 782 -68.71 22.22 -15.72
CA ASN A 782 -68.06 23.53 -15.69
C ASN A 782 -67.61 24.03 -14.29
N GLU A 783 -66.95 25.21 -14.30
CA GLU A 783 -66.96 26.32 -13.30
C GLU A 783 -65.83 26.50 -12.24
N ALA A 784 -64.89 27.41 -12.59
CA ALA A 784 -64.66 28.79 -12.09
C ALA A 784 -64.13 29.16 -10.67
N LYS A 785 -63.31 30.25 -10.70
CA LYS A 785 -62.87 31.23 -9.65
C LYS A 785 -61.60 30.87 -8.84
N ASP A 786 -60.68 31.77 -8.45
CA ASP A 786 -60.58 33.25 -8.48
C ASP A 786 -59.09 33.68 -8.34
N GLU A 787 -58.87 34.97 -8.59
CA GLU A 787 -57.66 35.82 -8.61
C GLU A 787 -56.71 35.79 -7.39
N GLN A 788 -55.40 36.11 -7.57
CA GLN A 788 -54.81 37.42 -7.19
C GLN A 788 -53.26 37.51 -7.33
N ASN A 789 -52.84 38.66 -7.87
CA ASN A 789 -51.48 39.22 -7.89
C ASN A 789 -50.98 39.62 -6.47
N HIS A 790 -49.66 39.55 -6.22
CA HIS A 790 -48.83 40.76 -5.99
C HIS A 790 -47.34 40.45 -5.77
N ALA A 791 -46.53 41.43 -6.17
CA ALA A 791 -45.08 41.57 -6.00
C ALA A 791 -44.63 41.68 -4.52
N ASP A 792 -43.46 41.13 -4.19
CA ASP A 792 -42.19 41.84 -3.92
C ASP A 792 -41.03 40.83 -3.81
#